data_AF-A0A8C7VGB4-F1
#
_entry.id   AF-A0A8C7VGB4-F1
#
_cell.length_a   1.000
_cell.length_b   1.000
_cell.length_c   1.000
_cell.angle_alpha   90.00
_cell.angle_beta   90.00
_cell.angle_gamma   90.00
#
_symmetry.space_group_name_H-M   'P 1'
#
loop_
_entity.id
_entity.type
_entity.pdbx_description
1 polymer ?
#
loop_
_entity_poly.entity_id
_entity_poly.type
_entity_poly.pdbx_seq_one_letter_code
_entity_poly.pdbx_strand_id
1 'polypeptide(L)'
;HTESVLSIVSMLQAFSVVFQKAVLKAQADEVLKQRVSNLIDSITVQVFQYTTRGLFECDKLTYIAQLVFQILLMNKEINPTELDFLLRYPVQPGVTSPVDFLSNHSWGGIKSLCSMDEFRNLDRDMEGSAKRWKKFVESECPEKEKFPQEWKNKSSLQRLCMMRAMRPDRMTYAVRDFVEEKLGSQYVVGRSLDFAVSFEESGPATPMFFILSPGVDPLKDVEKHGRKLGYTFDSGNFHNVSLGQGQEVVAEQALDLAANEGHWVILQNIHLVARWLGSLEKHLEQHGENSHQDFRVFISAEPSGTPEGHIIPQGILENSIKITNEPPTGINANLHKALDNFNQDTLEMCARENEFKSILFALCYFHAVVAERRKFGPQGWNRSYPFNTGDLTISINVLYNYLEANSKVPYDDLRYLFGEIMYGGHITDDWDRRLCRTYLEEFIKPEMMEGELYLAPSFPLPGNMDYNTYHQYIDDTLPAESPYLYGLHPNAEIGFLTQTSEKLFRTVLEMQPRDGGAGEGSGTTRDEKVRSVLEEIMEKLPEEFNMVELLGKAEERTPYQVVALQECERMNTLTQEIRRSLRELNLGLKGELTMTSDMESLQTAIFLDLVPESWTRRAYPSMCGLVLWFTDLLGRIKELEAWATDFILPSAVWLAGFFNPQSFLTAIMQAMARRNEWPLDRMCLQCDVTKKNREDFSTPPREGAYVHGLYMEGARWDTQAGMMVDARLKELTPTMPVIFIRAIPVDKQEVRNVYQCPVYKTRQRGPTYVWTFNLKTKENPSKWTLAGVALLLQI
;
A
#
# COMPACT_ATOMS: atom_id res chain seq x y z
N HIS A 1 -2.37 -9.32 -9.88
CA HIS A 1 -2.61 -8.10 -10.66
C HIS A 1 -1.60 -7.92 -11.79
N THR A 2 -0.29 -8.12 -11.55
CA THR A 2 0.73 -7.99 -12.59
C THR A 2 0.75 -9.15 -13.58
N GLU A 3 0.46 -10.39 -13.18
CA GLU A 3 0.40 -11.53 -14.13
C GLU A 3 -0.67 -11.36 -15.23
N SER A 4 -1.81 -10.73 -14.90
CA SER A 4 -2.85 -10.37 -15.88
C SER A 4 -2.49 -9.16 -16.76
N VAL A 5 -1.47 -8.39 -16.36
CA VAL A 5 -0.92 -7.24 -17.11
C VAL A 5 0.37 -7.64 -17.85
N LEU A 6 0.93 -8.82 -17.61
CA LEU A 6 2.12 -9.34 -18.30
C LEU A 6 1.83 -10.46 -19.28
N SER A 7 0.61 -11.00 -19.30
CA SER A 7 0.05 -11.60 -20.51
C SER A 7 -0.14 -10.57 -21.64
N ILE A 8 0.15 -9.28 -21.39
CA ILE A 8 0.34 -8.21 -22.40
C ILE A 8 1.69 -8.40 -23.12
N VAL A 9 1.94 -9.59 -23.65
CA VAL A 9 2.65 -9.67 -24.92
C VAL A 9 1.54 -9.64 -25.95
N SER A 10 1.15 -8.42 -26.30
CA SER A 10 0.39 -8.11 -27.50
C SER A 10 0.82 -9.06 -28.61
N MET A 11 -0.15 -9.66 -29.30
CA MET A 11 0.09 -10.51 -30.47
C MET A 11 1.26 -9.98 -31.30
N LEU A 12 2.07 -10.88 -31.85
CA LEU A 12 3.23 -10.57 -32.70
C LEU A 12 2.92 -9.49 -33.76
N GLN A 13 1.65 -9.38 -34.18
CA GLN A 13 1.12 -8.36 -35.08
C GLN A 13 1.15 -6.93 -34.50
N ALA A 14 0.59 -6.68 -33.31
CA ALA A 14 0.61 -5.35 -32.70
C ALA A 14 2.05 -4.90 -32.39
N PHE A 15 2.88 -5.82 -31.89
CA PHE A 15 4.32 -5.56 -31.73
C PHE A 15 5.00 -5.29 -33.09
N SER A 16 4.66 -6.04 -34.14
CA SER A 16 5.19 -5.83 -35.50
C SER A 16 4.87 -4.42 -36.03
N VAL A 17 3.65 -3.91 -35.80
CA VAL A 17 3.28 -2.54 -36.20
C VAL A 17 4.13 -1.52 -35.45
N VAL A 18 4.28 -1.67 -34.13
CA VAL A 18 5.13 -0.77 -33.32
C VAL A 18 6.59 -0.84 -33.78
N PHE A 19 7.10 -2.05 -34.03
CA PHE A 19 8.45 -2.31 -34.51
C PHE A 19 8.70 -1.65 -35.88
N GLN A 20 7.80 -1.84 -36.86
CA GLN A 20 7.91 -1.23 -38.18
C GLN A 20 7.92 0.30 -38.09
N LYS A 21 7.01 0.88 -37.29
CA LYS A 21 6.99 2.33 -37.05
C LYS A 21 8.29 2.81 -36.39
N ALA A 22 8.83 2.07 -35.43
CA ALA A 22 10.09 2.41 -34.77
C ALA A 22 11.29 2.37 -35.73
N VAL A 23 11.32 1.39 -36.64
CA VAL A 23 12.37 1.29 -37.69
C VAL A 23 12.29 2.48 -38.66
N LEU A 24 11.08 2.91 -39.04
CA LEU A 24 10.86 4.07 -39.89
C LEU A 24 11.23 5.39 -39.21
N LYS A 25 10.95 5.52 -37.91
CA LYS A 25 11.30 6.72 -37.11
C LYS A 25 12.79 6.79 -36.75
N ALA A 26 13.51 5.66 -36.77
CA ALA A 26 14.92 5.63 -36.41
C ALA A 26 15.78 6.47 -37.36
N GLN A 27 16.66 7.32 -36.80
CA GLN A 27 17.55 8.18 -37.57
C GLN A 27 18.46 7.35 -38.50
N ALA A 28 18.44 7.67 -39.80
CA ALA A 28 19.31 7.06 -40.79
C ALA A 28 20.77 7.44 -40.54
N ASP A 29 21.68 6.48 -40.73
CA ASP A 29 23.12 6.69 -40.60
C ASP A 29 23.85 5.80 -41.61
N GLU A 30 24.91 6.32 -42.21
CA GLU A 30 25.73 5.59 -43.20
C GLU A 30 26.65 4.57 -42.53
N VAL A 31 27.03 4.79 -41.26
CA VAL A 31 27.87 3.88 -40.49
C VAL A 31 26.99 2.78 -39.91
N LEU A 32 27.18 1.54 -40.36
CA LEU A 32 26.38 0.38 -39.93
C LEU A 32 26.27 0.27 -38.39
N LYS A 33 27.38 0.46 -37.68
CA LYS A 33 27.39 0.40 -36.21
C LYS A 33 26.49 1.46 -35.58
N GLN A 34 26.52 2.69 -36.10
CA GLN A 34 25.69 3.77 -35.60
C GLN A 34 24.22 3.59 -36.00
N ARG A 35 23.95 3.11 -37.22
CA ARG A 35 22.59 2.75 -37.67
C ARG A 35 21.96 1.69 -36.79
N VAL A 36 22.71 0.65 -36.42
CA VAL A 36 22.24 -0.40 -35.50
C VAL A 36 21.94 0.18 -34.12
N SER A 37 22.79 1.06 -33.58
CA SER A 37 22.52 1.76 -32.32
C SER A 37 21.22 2.58 -32.39
N ASN A 38 21.07 3.41 -33.42
CA ASN A 38 19.88 4.25 -33.60
C ASN A 38 18.60 3.43 -33.73
N LEU A 39 18.67 2.24 -34.37
CA LEU A 39 17.55 1.31 -34.47
C LEU A 39 17.19 0.73 -33.11
N ILE A 40 18.17 0.24 -32.35
CA ILE A 40 17.96 -0.32 -31.00
C ILE A 40 17.32 0.74 -30.11
N ASP A 41 17.86 1.97 -30.10
CA ASP A 41 17.35 3.07 -29.27
C ASP A 41 15.90 3.43 -29.63
N SER A 42 15.61 3.58 -30.94
CA SER A 42 14.26 3.89 -31.42
C SER A 42 13.26 2.78 -31.06
N ILE A 43 13.63 1.52 -31.26
CA ILE A 43 12.77 0.37 -30.95
C ILE A 43 12.48 0.31 -29.44
N THR A 44 13.50 0.42 -28.60
CA THR A 44 13.34 0.37 -27.14
C THR A 44 12.45 1.51 -26.64
N VAL A 45 12.65 2.74 -27.10
CA VAL A 45 11.82 3.89 -26.70
C VAL A 45 10.37 3.71 -27.13
N GLN A 46 10.12 3.31 -28.38
CA GLN A 46 8.76 3.18 -28.89
C GLN A 46 7.99 2.03 -28.23
N VAL A 47 8.66 0.91 -27.95
CA VAL A 47 8.05 -0.21 -27.21
C VAL A 47 7.78 0.17 -25.76
N PHE A 48 8.70 0.90 -25.12
CA PHE A 48 8.50 1.44 -23.77
C PHE A 48 7.31 2.38 -23.70
N GLN A 49 7.23 3.36 -24.61
CA GLN A 49 6.10 4.30 -24.69
C GLN A 49 4.78 3.58 -25.00
N TYR A 50 4.81 2.57 -25.88
CA TYR A 50 3.63 1.80 -26.20
C TYR A 50 3.10 1.03 -24.98
N THR A 51 3.99 0.34 -24.26
CA THR A 51 3.63 -0.46 -23.09
C THR A 51 3.17 0.42 -21.94
N THR A 52 3.92 1.48 -21.60
CA THR A 52 3.62 2.34 -20.44
C THR A 52 2.30 3.10 -20.53
N ARG A 53 1.73 3.30 -21.74
CA ARG A 53 0.39 3.87 -21.91
C ARG A 53 -0.72 3.01 -21.30
N GLY A 54 -0.56 1.69 -21.34
CA GLY A 54 -1.52 0.74 -20.77
C GLY A 54 -1.22 0.32 -19.34
N LEU A 55 -0.17 0.87 -18.72
CA LEU A 55 0.20 0.58 -17.34
C LEU A 55 -0.33 1.65 -16.39
N PHE A 56 -0.74 1.24 -15.19
CA PHE A 56 -0.99 2.15 -14.09
C PHE A 56 0.31 2.84 -13.66
N GLU A 57 0.21 4.06 -13.15
CA GLU A 57 1.37 4.85 -12.71
C GLU A 57 2.22 4.11 -11.67
N CYS A 58 1.56 3.35 -10.78
CA CYS A 58 2.23 2.54 -9.78
C CYS A 58 3.06 1.37 -10.34
N ASP A 59 2.80 0.92 -11.57
CA ASP A 59 3.46 -0.22 -12.20
C ASP A 59 4.56 0.21 -13.19
N LYS A 60 4.54 1.46 -13.68
CA LYS A 60 5.52 1.97 -14.66
C LYS A 60 6.96 1.84 -14.18
N LEU A 61 7.24 2.19 -12.92
CA LEU A 61 8.58 2.09 -12.35
C LEU A 61 9.05 0.62 -12.23
N THR A 62 8.13 -0.28 -11.88
CA THR A 62 8.39 -1.73 -11.78
C THR A 62 8.75 -2.31 -13.14
N TYR A 63 7.98 -1.95 -14.18
CA TYR A 63 8.25 -2.37 -15.55
C TYR A 63 9.61 -1.88 -16.07
N ILE A 64 9.91 -0.58 -15.91
CA ILE A 64 11.18 -0.03 -16.40
C ILE A 64 12.38 -0.58 -15.62
N ALA A 65 12.23 -0.81 -14.31
CA ALA A 65 13.27 -1.47 -13.52
C ALA A 65 13.59 -2.87 -14.07
N GLN A 66 12.56 -3.69 -14.35
CA GLN A 66 12.74 -5.00 -14.94
C GLN A 66 13.39 -4.92 -16.33
N LEU A 67 12.92 -4.00 -17.20
CA LEU A 67 13.50 -3.81 -18.53
C LEU A 67 15.00 -3.48 -18.45
N VAL A 68 15.39 -2.54 -17.59
CA VAL A 68 16.79 -2.18 -17.39
C VAL A 68 17.60 -3.36 -16.88
N PHE A 69 17.12 -4.07 -15.86
CA PHE A 69 17.86 -5.20 -15.31
C PHE A 69 18.08 -6.31 -16.35
N GLN A 70 17.08 -6.63 -17.17
CA GLN A 70 17.24 -7.64 -18.23
C GLN A 70 18.22 -7.18 -19.31
N ILE A 71 18.15 -5.93 -19.77
CA ILE A 71 19.11 -5.39 -20.75
C ILE A 71 20.54 -5.49 -20.22
N LEU A 72 20.76 -5.06 -18.98
CA LEU A 72 22.09 -5.07 -18.37
C LEU A 72 22.60 -6.49 -18.09
N LEU A 73 21.72 -7.44 -17.73
CA LEU A 73 22.08 -8.86 -17.59
C LEU A 73 22.50 -9.47 -18.92
N MET A 74 21.72 -9.22 -19.99
CA MET A 74 22.03 -9.71 -21.34
C MET A 74 23.36 -9.15 -21.86
N ASN A 75 23.65 -7.89 -21.55
CA ASN A 75 24.93 -7.26 -21.86
C ASN A 75 26.09 -7.66 -20.93
N LYS A 76 25.82 -8.44 -19.88
CA LYS A 76 26.78 -8.82 -18.82
C LYS A 76 27.41 -7.62 -18.10
N GLU A 77 26.65 -6.54 -17.97
CA GLU A 77 27.07 -5.30 -17.31
C GLU A 77 26.80 -5.30 -15.80
N ILE A 78 25.94 -6.21 -15.32
CA ILE A 78 25.63 -6.37 -13.91
C ILE A 78 25.82 -7.82 -13.43
N ASN A 79 26.17 -7.97 -12.15
CA ASN A 79 26.35 -9.28 -11.53
C ASN A 79 25.00 -9.88 -11.11
N PRO A 80 24.65 -11.10 -11.57
CA PRO A 80 23.40 -11.76 -11.19
C PRO A 80 23.24 -11.99 -9.68
N THR A 81 24.34 -12.21 -8.95
CA THR A 81 24.31 -12.44 -7.50
C THR A 81 23.98 -11.16 -6.73
N GLU A 82 24.48 -10.02 -7.19
CA GLU A 82 24.17 -8.70 -6.62
C GLU A 82 22.70 -8.32 -6.89
N LEU A 83 22.20 -8.66 -8.09
CA LEU A 83 20.78 -8.46 -8.42
C LEU A 83 19.88 -9.35 -7.55
N ASP A 84 20.21 -10.63 -7.35
CA ASP A 84 19.44 -11.52 -6.46
C ASP A 84 19.39 -10.98 -5.02
N PHE A 85 20.49 -10.41 -4.52
CA PHE A 85 20.49 -9.69 -3.24
C PHE A 85 19.55 -8.49 -3.25
N LEU A 86 19.58 -7.64 -4.28
CA LEU A 86 18.71 -6.46 -4.37
C LEU A 86 17.22 -6.86 -4.36
N LEU A 87 16.87 -7.91 -5.10
CA LEU A 87 15.49 -8.38 -5.27
C LEU A 87 14.96 -9.10 -4.03
N ARG A 88 15.77 -9.98 -3.41
CA ARG A 88 15.35 -10.79 -2.25
C ARG A 88 15.59 -10.09 -0.91
N TYR A 89 16.59 -9.22 -0.85
CA TYR A 89 17.07 -8.56 0.35
C TYR A 89 17.23 -9.51 1.55
N PRO A 90 18.17 -10.48 1.49
CA PRO A 90 18.41 -11.40 2.59
C PRO A 90 18.92 -10.66 3.84
N VAL A 91 18.41 -11.05 5.01
CA VAL A 91 18.76 -10.44 6.30
C VAL A 91 19.27 -11.51 7.25
N GLN A 92 20.43 -11.27 7.87
CA GLN A 92 20.92 -12.13 8.95
C GLN A 92 20.11 -11.85 10.24
N PRO A 93 19.35 -12.83 10.78
CA PRO A 93 18.56 -12.63 11.99
C PRO A 93 19.43 -12.61 13.25
N GLY A 94 18.90 -12.04 14.34
CA GLY A 94 19.53 -12.08 15.67
C GLY A 94 20.74 -11.17 15.88
N VAL A 95 21.07 -10.31 14.91
CA VAL A 95 22.15 -9.31 15.06
C VAL A 95 21.62 -8.02 15.68
N THR A 96 22.46 -7.35 16.47
CA THR A 96 22.16 -6.03 17.04
C THR A 96 22.97 -4.97 16.30
N SER A 97 22.32 -3.87 15.91
CA SER A 97 23.00 -2.73 15.31
C SER A 97 23.93 -2.08 16.35
N PRO A 98 25.22 -1.89 16.05
CA PRO A 98 26.15 -1.15 16.90
C PRO A 98 25.97 0.37 16.78
N VAL A 99 25.13 0.84 15.84
CA VAL A 99 24.86 2.26 15.58
C VAL A 99 23.38 2.59 15.80
N ASP A 100 23.12 3.81 16.26
CA ASP A 100 21.78 4.27 16.64
C ASP A 100 20.88 4.67 15.46
N PHE A 101 21.46 4.92 14.28
CA PHE A 101 20.75 5.37 13.08
C PHE A 101 20.32 4.24 12.14
N LEU A 102 20.61 2.98 12.48
CA LEU A 102 20.13 1.81 11.74
C LEU A 102 19.41 0.83 12.66
N SER A 103 18.36 0.21 12.13
CA SER A 103 17.65 -0.87 12.82
C SER A 103 18.47 -2.16 12.82
N ASN A 104 18.15 -3.07 13.74
CA ASN A 104 18.72 -4.43 13.74
C ASN A 104 18.46 -5.18 12.42
N HIS A 105 17.30 -4.95 11.80
CA HIS A 105 16.93 -5.54 10.52
C HIS A 105 17.81 -5.00 9.37
N SER A 106 17.95 -3.68 9.28
CA SER A 106 18.87 -3.02 8.34
C SER A 106 20.31 -3.50 8.52
N TRP A 107 20.75 -3.64 9.77
CA TRP A 107 22.09 -4.14 10.08
C TRP A 107 22.28 -5.61 9.67
N GLY A 108 21.27 -6.46 9.84
CA GLY A 108 21.28 -7.82 9.31
C GLY A 108 21.40 -7.88 7.79
N GLY A 109 20.80 -6.92 7.08
CA GLY A 109 21.00 -6.74 5.63
C GLY A 109 22.43 -6.31 5.27
N ILE A 110 23.02 -5.38 6.03
CA ILE A 110 24.44 -4.99 5.87
C ILE A 110 25.37 -6.18 6.10
N LYS A 111 25.12 -7.00 7.14
CA LYS A 111 25.93 -8.21 7.41
C LYS A 111 25.79 -9.25 6.29
N SER A 112 24.59 -9.44 5.76
CA SER A 112 24.40 -10.30 4.59
C SER A 112 25.17 -9.77 3.37
N LEU A 113 25.12 -8.45 3.12
CA LEU A 113 25.87 -7.82 2.03
C LEU A 113 27.39 -8.01 2.19
N CYS A 114 27.92 -7.90 3.42
CA CYS A 114 29.34 -8.13 3.73
C CYS A 114 29.85 -9.55 3.44
N SER A 115 28.96 -10.52 3.23
CA SER A 115 29.34 -11.88 2.81
C SER A 115 29.85 -11.94 1.36
N MET A 116 29.50 -10.95 0.55
CA MET A 116 30.01 -10.79 -0.81
C MET A 116 31.36 -10.06 -0.79
N ASP A 117 32.31 -10.55 -1.59
CA ASP A 117 33.70 -10.04 -1.58
C ASP A 117 33.80 -8.53 -1.85
N GLU A 118 32.92 -8.00 -2.71
CA GLU A 118 32.87 -6.58 -3.04
C GLU A 118 32.49 -5.67 -1.85
N PHE A 119 31.76 -6.18 -0.86
CA PHE A 119 31.27 -5.38 0.27
C PHE A 119 31.96 -5.70 1.59
N ARG A 120 33.05 -6.46 1.53
CA ARG A 120 33.81 -6.87 2.71
C ARG A 120 34.27 -5.62 3.50
N ASN A 121 34.11 -5.65 4.82
CA ASN A 121 34.39 -4.56 5.76
C ASN A 121 33.45 -3.35 5.74
N LEU A 122 32.32 -3.39 5.01
CA LEU A 122 31.32 -2.31 5.07
C LEU A 122 30.83 -2.06 6.50
N ASP A 123 30.49 -3.14 7.21
CA ASP A 123 30.11 -3.11 8.62
C ASP A 123 31.16 -2.42 9.51
N ARG A 124 32.44 -2.78 9.36
CA ARG A 124 33.54 -2.21 10.14
C ARG A 124 33.76 -0.73 9.84
N ASP A 125 33.62 -0.30 8.57
CA ASP A 125 33.72 1.12 8.22
C ASP A 125 32.53 1.93 8.75
N MET A 126 31.33 1.34 8.73
CA MET A 126 30.15 1.98 9.32
C MET A 126 30.30 2.22 10.83
N GLU A 127 30.87 1.25 11.54
CA GLU A 127 31.22 1.39 12.96
C GLU A 127 32.34 2.44 13.16
N GLY A 128 33.44 2.34 12.42
CA GLY A 128 34.60 3.22 12.57
C GLY A 128 34.33 4.68 12.16
N SER A 129 33.43 4.89 11.21
CA SER A 129 33.08 6.21 10.64
C SER A 129 31.61 6.57 10.82
N ALA A 130 31.01 6.15 11.94
CA ALA A 130 29.58 6.30 12.24
C ALA A 130 29.03 7.71 11.98
N LYS A 131 29.75 8.78 12.29
CA LYS A 131 29.29 10.16 12.05
C LYS A 131 29.03 10.48 10.57
N ARG A 132 29.86 9.97 9.65
CA ARG A 132 29.71 10.22 8.21
C ARG A 132 28.55 9.42 7.64
N TRP A 133 28.43 8.16 8.04
CA TRP A 133 27.33 7.29 7.66
C TRP A 133 26.00 7.79 8.22
N LYS A 134 25.98 8.24 9.48
CA LYS A 134 24.83 8.90 10.08
C LYS A 134 24.35 10.08 9.24
N LYS A 135 25.25 10.97 8.84
CA LYS A 135 24.91 12.10 7.96
C LYS A 135 24.25 11.65 6.64
N PHE A 136 24.81 10.63 6.00
CA PHE A 136 24.28 10.09 4.75
C PHE A 136 22.89 9.46 4.94
N VAL A 137 22.73 8.57 5.93
CA VAL A 137 21.44 7.92 6.25
C VAL A 137 20.40 8.94 6.72
N GLU A 138 20.83 9.98 7.44
CA GLU A 138 19.98 11.05 7.93
C GLU A 138 19.57 12.07 6.87
N SER A 139 20.23 12.09 5.69
CA SER A 139 19.87 12.94 4.57
C SER A 139 18.42 12.77 4.12
N GLU A 140 17.81 13.82 3.58
CA GLU A 140 16.47 13.75 2.99
C GLU A 140 16.49 13.02 1.64
N CYS A 141 17.51 13.30 0.81
CA CYS A 141 17.69 12.72 -0.52
C CYS A 141 19.05 11.97 -0.62
N PRO A 142 19.25 10.89 0.16
CA PRO A 142 20.51 10.12 0.17
C PRO A 142 20.90 9.58 -1.21
N GLU A 143 19.93 9.29 -2.08
CA GLU A 143 20.18 8.83 -3.45
C GLU A 143 20.96 9.86 -4.31
N LYS A 144 20.90 11.14 -3.97
CA LYS A 144 21.65 12.23 -4.62
C LYS A 144 22.99 12.53 -3.95
N GLU A 145 23.25 11.94 -2.78
CA GLU A 145 24.48 12.17 -2.04
C GLU A 145 25.61 11.24 -2.51
N LYS A 146 26.85 11.69 -2.34
CA LYS A 146 28.02 10.85 -2.57
C LYS A 146 28.24 9.93 -1.37
N PHE A 147 28.37 8.63 -1.63
CA PHE A 147 28.70 7.66 -0.59
C PHE A 147 30.01 8.00 0.13
N PRO A 148 30.13 7.67 1.42
CA PRO A 148 31.36 7.88 2.17
C PRO A 148 32.56 7.12 1.58
N GLN A 149 33.75 7.70 1.70
CA GLN A 149 35.05 7.04 1.47
C GLN A 149 35.19 6.34 0.10
N GLU A 150 35.59 5.07 0.09
CA GLU A 150 35.81 4.24 -1.10
C GLU A 150 34.50 3.70 -1.69
N TRP A 151 33.41 3.71 -0.91
CA TRP A 151 32.09 3.23 -1.34
C TRP A 151 31.49 4.07 -2.48
N LYS A 152 31.95 5.31 -2.68
CA LYS A 152 31.60 6.14 -3.84
C LYS A 152 32.06 5.56 -5.18
N ASN A 153 33.04 4.65 -5.17
CA ASN A 153 33.58 4.04 -6.38
C ASN A 153 32.80 2.78 -6.80
N LYS A 154 31.80 2.36 -6.00
CA LYS A 154 30.97 1.20 -6.30
C LYS A 154 30.10 1.43 -7.53
N SER A 155 29.80 0.34 -8.22
CA SER A 155 28.93 0.37 -9.40
C SER A 155 27.52 0.86 -9.02
N SER A 156 26.75 1.29 -10.01
CA SER A 156 25.39 1.80 -9.78
C SER A 156 24.47 0.74 -9.17
N LEU A 157 24.63 -0.54 -9.53
CA LEU A 157 23.89 -1.65 -8.90
C LEU A 157 24.35 -1.89 -7.46
N GLN A 158 25.66 -1.85 -7.20
CA GLN A 158 26.19 -2.02 -5.85
C GLN A 158 25.73 -0.89 -4.91
N ARG A 159 25.66 0.35 -5.42
CA ARG A 159 25.08 1.49 -4.70
C ARG A 159 23.59 1.26 -4.37
N LEU A 160 22.81 0.68 -5.28
CA LEU A 160 21.42 0.28 -5.00
C LEU A 160 21.34 -0.77 -3.88
N CYS A 161 22.22 -1.78 -3.88
CA CYS A 161 22.27 -2.81 -2.82
C CYS A 161 22.55 -2.18 -1.44
N MET A 162 23.47 -1.22 -1.38
CA MET A 162 23.78 -0.50 -0.16
C MET A 162 22.61 0.41 0.29
N MET A 163 21.99 1.13 -0.64
CA MET A 163 20.79 1.93 -0.37
C MET A 163 19.65 1.08 0.18
N ARG A 164 19.45 -0.12 -0.39
CA ARG A 164 18.40 -1.06 0.02
C ARG A 164 18.47 -1.40 1.51
N ALA A 165 19.69 -1.58 2.04
CA ALA A 165 19.91 -1.89 3.44
C ALA A 165 19.72 -0.69 4.37
N MET A 166 20.06 0.52 3.93
CA MET A 166 20.10 1.71 4.78
C MET A 166 18.83 2.57 4.72
N ARG A 167 18.26 2.74 3.52
CA ARG A 167 17.15 3.65 3.21
C ARG A 167 16.20 3.00 2.20
N PRO A 168 15.49 1.92 2.60
CA PRO A 168 14.54 1.23 1.72
C PRO A 168 13.42 2.17 1.25
N ASP A 169 13.05 3.17 2.06
CA ASP A 169 12.09 4.22 1.72
C ASP A 169 12.50 5.10 0.53
N ARG A 170 13.78 5.12 0.14
CA ARG A 170 14.28 5.92 -1.00
C ARG A 170 14.54 5.11 -2.25
N MET A 171 14.23 3.81 -2.24
CA MET A 171 14.58 2.93 -3.35
C MET A 171 13.81 3.23 -4.63
N THR A 172 12.57 3.73 -4.57
CA THR A 172 11.84 4.15 -5.77
C THR A 172 12.56 5.29 -6.49
N TYR A 173 13.07 6.27 -5.73
CA TYR A 173 13.89 7.36 -6.26
C TYR A 173 15.25 6.86 -6.74
N ALA A 174 15.93 6.01 -5.96
CA ALA A 174 17.23 5.48 -6.34
C ALA A 174 17.16 4.61 -7.63
N VAL A 175 16.10 3.81 -7.79
CA VAL A 175 15.85 3.03 -9.01
C VAL A 175 15.55 3.96 -10.19
N ARG A 176 14.80 5.04 -9.96
CA ARG A 176 14.55 6.06 -10.98
C ARG A 176 15.86 6.71 -11.45
N ASP A 177 16.73 7.14 -10.53
CA ASP A 177 18.04 7.71 -10.85
C ASP A 177 18.94 6.68 -11.57
N PHE A 178 18.86 5.40 -11.18
CA PHE A 178 19.56 4.31 -11.86
C PHE A 178 19.08 4.11 -13.31
N VAL A 179 17.77 4.15 -13.53
CA VAL A 179 17.18 4.07 -14.88
C VAL A 179 17.62 5.27 -15.73
N GLU A 180 17.58 6.48 -15.17
CA GLU A 180 18.05 7.68 -15.86
C GLU A 180 19.53 7.60 -16.22
N GLU A 181 20.38 7.09 -15.31
CA GLU A 181 21.81 6.90 -15.56
C GLU A 181 22.08 5.88 -16.68
N LYS A 182 21.29 4.80 -16.75
CA LYS A 182 21.54 3.66 -17.66
C LYS A 182 20.84 3.75 -19.02
N LEU A 183 19.61 4.27 -19.08
CA LEU A 183 18.84 4.40 -20.31
C LEU A 183 18.59 5.85 -20.73
N GLY A 184 18.77 6.82 -19.84
CA GLY A 184 18.53 8.24 -20.10
C GLY A 184 17.20 8.77 -19.56
N SER A 185 17.08 10.09 -19.50
CA SER A 185 15.96 10.80 -18.86
C SER A 185 14.59 10.56 -19.51
N GLN A 186 14.55 10.23 -20.80
CA GLN A 186 13.31 9.94 -21.53
C GLN A 186 12.50 8.75 -20.97
N TYR A 187 13.14 7.85 -20.20
CA TYR A 187 12.49 6.70 -19.57
C TYR A 187 11.93 7.01 -18.17
N VAL A 188 12.22 8.22 -17.66
CA VAL A 188 11.84 8.66 -16.31
C VAL A 188 10.87 9.84 -16.34
N VAL A 189 10.95 10.69 -17.37
CA VAL A 189 10.05 11.83 -17.55
C VAL A 189 8.65 11.33 -17.91
N GLY A 190 7.79 11.21 -16.89
CA GLY A 190 6.40 10.80 -17.01
C GLY A 190 5.50 11.88 -17.62
N ARG A 191 5.70 12.23 -18.89
CA ARG A 191 4.68 12.98 -19.64
C ARG A 191 3.65 12.00 -20.16
N SER A 192 2.39 12.19 -19.77
CA SER A 192 1.26 11.56 -20.45
C SER A 192 1.33 11.94 -21.92
N LEU A 193 1.35 10.94 -22.80
CA LEU A 193 1.26 11.17 -24.24
C LEU A 193 -0.09 11.81 -24.55
N ASP A 194 -0.08 12.88 -25.36
CA ASP A 194 -1.32 13.51 -25.82
C ASP A 194 -2.20 12.45 -26.51
N PHE A 195 -3.50 12.47 -26.23
CA PHE A 195 -4.47 11.58 -26.86
C PHE A 195 -4.34 11.63 -28.38
N ALA A 196 -4.08 12.82 -28.95
CA ALA A 196 -3.86 13.00 -30.38
C ALA A 196 -2.74 12.11 -30.94
N VAL A 197 -1.62 11.95 -30.22
CA VAL A 197 -0.49 11.12 -30.65
C VAL A 197 -0.87 9.64 -30.62
N SER A 198 -1.65 9.21 -29.63
CA SER A 198 -2.13 7.83 -29.57
C SER A 198 -3.20 7.56 -30.63
N PHE A 199 -4.01 8.58 -30.97
CA PHE A 199 -5.02 8.49 -32.02
C PHE A 199 -4.42 8.26 -33.41
N GLU A 200 -3.26 8.86 -33.73
CA GLU A 200 -2.51 8.61 -34.98
C GLU A 200 -2.12 7.12 -35.17
N GLU A 201 -2.07 6.36 -34.08
CA GLU A 201 -1.76 4.93 -34.13
C GLU A 201 -3.00 4.05 -34.27
N SER A 202 -4.20 4.62 -34.06
CA SER A 202 -5.47 3.92 -34.16
C SER A 202 -5.94 3.75 -35.61
N GLY A 203 -6.75 2.72 -35.83
CA GLY A 203 -7.31 2.41 -37.15
C GLY A 203 -8.52 1.49 -37.04
N PRO A 204 -9.11 1.10 -38.18
CA PRO A 204 -10.28 0.21 -38.20
C PRO A 204 -10.05 -1.13 -37.49
N ALA A 205 -8.84 -1.70 -37.61
CA ALA A 205 -8.44 -2.95 -36.96
C ALA A 205 -7.80 -2.76 -35.57
N THR A 206 -7.61 -1.52 -35.12
CA THR A 206 -6.87 -1.20 -33.89
C THR A 206 -7.70 -0.24 -33.04
N PRO A 207 -8.69 -0.77 -32.30
CA PRO A 207 -9.51 0.03 -31.39
C PRO A 207 -8.68 0.64 -30.26
N MET A 208 -9.20 1.69 -29.63
CA MET A 208 -8.59 2.29 -28.43
C MET A 208 -9.34 1.83 -27.19
N PHE A 209 -8.62 1.32 -26.21
CA PHE A 209 -9.18 0.76 -24.99
C PHE A 209 -8.77 1.61 -23.79
N PHE A 210 -9.75 2.24 -23.14
CA PHE A 210 -9.58 3.01 -21.93
C PHE A 210 -9.77 2.14 -20.70
N ILE A 211 -8.70 2.00 -19.93
CA ILE A 211 -8.73 1.37 -18.61
C ILE A 211 -9.16 2.46 -17.62
N LEU A 212 -10.38 2.31 -17.10
CA LEU A 212 -10.99 3.29 -16.22
C LEU A 212 -10.47 3.15 -14.79
N SER A 213 -10.06 4.27 -14.21
CA SER A 213 -9.95 4.43 -12.76
C SER A 213 -11.22 5.08 -12.22
N PRO A 214 -11.66 4.75 -10.98
CA PRO A 214 -12.84 5.36 -10.39
C PRO A 214 -12.78 6.91 -10.44
N GLY A 215 -13.85 7.54 -10.94
CA GLY A 215 -13.96 9.00 -11.01
C GLY A 215 -13.18 9.68 -12.16
N VAL A 216 -12.88 8.93 -13.22
CA VAL A 216 -12.26 9.44 -14.45
C VAL A 216 -13.13 9.07 -15.66
N ASP A 217 -13.39 10.05 -16.53
CA ASP A 217 -14.20 9.88 -17.73
C ASP A 217 -13.37 10.16 -19.01
N PRO A 218 -13.02 9.15 -19.81
CA PRO A 218 -12.24 9.32 -21.04
C PRO A 218 -13.04 9.95 -22.19
N LEU A 219 -14.37 10.02 -22.09
CA LEU A 219 -15.24 10.54 -23.15
C LEU A 219 -14.87 11.99 -23.51
N LYS A 220 -14.54 12.81 -22.50
CA LYS A 220 -14.21 14.22 -22.68
C LYS A 220 -13.03 14.44 -23.64
N ASP A 221 -12.00 13.59 -23.56
CA ASP A 221 -10.82 13.71 -24.42
C ASP A 221 -11.13 13.29 -25.85
N VAL A 222 -11.92 12.21 -26.01
CA VAL A 222 -12.34 11.71 -27.32
C VAL A 222 -13.27 12.73 -28.00
N GLU A 223 -14.25 13.29 -27.30
CA GLU A 223 -15.13 14.33 -27.83
C GLU A 223 -14.37 15.60 -28.22
N LYS A 224 -13.45 16.05 -27.37
CA LYS A 224 -12.64 17.24 -27.64
C LYS A 224 -11.80 17.06 -28.91
N HIS A 225 -11.25 15.87 -29.13
CA HIS A 225 -10.52 15.56 -30.35
C HIS A 225 -11.45 15.39 -31.56
N GLY A 226 -12.58 14.70 -31.39
CA GLY A 226 -13.61 14.52 -32.41
C GLY A 226 -14.13 15.85 -32.94
N ARG A 227 -14.44 16.82 -32.08
CA ARG A 227 -14.86 18.17 -32.48
C ARG A 227 -13.84 18.88 -33.36
N LYS A 228 -12.53 18.66 -33.15
CA LYS A 228 -11.48 19.24 -34.00
C LYS A 228 -11.44 18.61 -35.39
N LEU A 229 -11.81 17.33 -35.50
CA LEU A 229 -11.82 16.57 -36.74
C LEU A 229 -13.21 16.50 -37.42
N GLY A 230 -14.23 17.14 -36.85
CA GLY A 230 -15.60 17.15 -37.40
C GLY A 230 -16.44 15.92 -37.05
N TYR A 231 -16.03 15.13 -36.05
CA TYR A 231 -16.80 14.02 -35.50
C TYR A 231 -17.56 14.48 -34.26
N THR A 232 -18.87 14.64 -34.38
CA THR A 232 -19.74 15.15 -33.31
C THR A 232 -21.09 14.45 -33.32
N PHE A 233 -21.78 14.49 -32.18
CA PHE A 233 -23.16 13.97 -32.09
C PHE A 233 -24.11 14.70 -33.05
N ASP A 234 -23.95 16.03 -33.18
CA ASP A 234 -24.79 16.88 -34.03
C ASP A 234 -24.62 16.54 -35.52
N SER A 235 -23.43 16.08 -35.93
CA SER A 235 -23.14 15.62 -37.29
C SER A 235 -23.53 14.16 -37.56
N GLY A 236 -24.04 13.43 -36.55
CA GLY A 236 -24.50 12.04 -36.69
C GLY A 236 -23.41 11.00 -36.99
N ASN A 237 -22.14 11.39 -36.99
CA ASN A 237 -20.98 10.55 -37.30
C ASN A 237 -20.20 10.12 -36.04
N PHE A 238 -20.77 10.35 -34.86
CA PHE A 238 -20.18 10.00 -33.56
C PHE A 238 -21.26 9.36 -32.68
N HIS A 239 -21.09 8.07 -32.39
CA HIS A 239 -22.06 7.23 -31.68
C HIS A 239 -21.52 6.89 -30.30
N ASN A 240 -22.28 7.18 -29.25
CA ASN A 240 -21.89 6.87 -27.86
C ASN A 240 -22.92 5.93 -27.24
N VAL A 241 -22.49 4.72 -26.90
CA VAL A 241 -23.33 3.67 -26.34
C VAL A 241 -22.79 3.30 -24.95
N SER A 242 -23.58 3.60 -23.92
CA SER A 242 -23.29 3.14 -22.56
C SER A 242 -23.90 1.77 -22.34
N LEU A 243 -23.05 0.75 -22.15
CA LEU A 243 -23.51 -0.62 -22.07
C LEU A 243 -24.10 -0.95 -20.70
N GLY A 244 -25.23 -1.64 -20.77
CA GLY A 244 -26.02 -2.15 -19.67
C GLY A 244 -27.02 -3.14 -20.24
N GLN A 245 -28.00 -3.57 -19.45
CA GLN A 245 -28.96 -4.58 -19.89
C GLN A 245 -29.74 -4.13 -21.15
N GLY A 246 -29.57 -4.85 -22.27
CA GLY A 246 -30.31 -4.64 -23.52
C GLY A 246 -29.72 -3.61 -24.48
N GLN A 247 -28.53 -3.05 -24.19
CA GLN A 247 -27.85 -2.07 -25.06
C GLN A 247 -26.94 -2.72 -26.12
N GLU A 248 -26.77 -4.04 -26.07
CA GLU A 248 -25.86 -4.78 -26.95
C GLU A 248 -26.25 -4.64 -28.43
N VAL A 249 -27.56 -4.71 -28.72
CA VAL A 249 -28.09 -4.59 -30.09
C VAL A 249 -27.85 -3.19 -30.67
N VAL A 250 -27.94 -2.15 -29.83
CA VAL A 250 -27.67 -0.76 -30.23
C VAL A 250 -26.19 -0.59 -30.57
N ALA A 251 -25.32 -1.22 -29.78
CA ALA A 251 -23.88 -1.21 -30.04
C ALA A 251 -23.53 -1.92 -31.35
N GLU A 252 -24.10 -3.09 -31.63
CA GLU A 252 -23.87 -3.82 -32.89
C GLU A 252 -24.33 -2.98 -34.09
N GLN A 253 -25.51 -2.37 -34.04
CA GLN A 253 -26.00 -1.49 -35.11
C GLN A 253 -25.11 -0.25 -35.32
N ALA A 254 -24.61 0.35 -34.24
CA ALA A 254 -23.69 1.48 -34.32
C ALA A 254 -22.35 1.08 -34.95
N LEU A 255 -21.82 -0.10 -34.60
CA LEU A 255 -20.60 -0.65 -35.18
C LEU A 255 -20.76 -0.93 -36.69
N ASP A 256 -21.85 -1.58 -37.09
CA ASP A 256 -22.16 -1.87 -38.50
C ASP A 256 -22.27 -0.59 -39.34
N LEU A 257 -23.02 0.41 -38.84
CA LEU A 257 -23.17 1.70 -39.53
C LEU A 257 -21.81 2.40 -39.64
N ALA A 258 -21.07 2.45 -38.55
CA ALA A 258 -19.79 3.14 -38.51
C ALA A 258 -18.70 2.47 -39.36
N ALA A 259 -18.71 1.15 -39.45
CA ALA A 259 -17.84 0.38 -40.31
C ALA A 259 -18.06 0.73 -41.79
N ASN A 260 -19.32 0.93 -42.20
CA ASN A 260 -19.70 1.27 -43.56
C ASN A 260 -19.46 2.76 -43.90
N GLU A 261 -19.83 3.67 -42.99
CA GLU A 261 -19.85 5.13 -43.25
C GLU A 261 -18.60 5.87 -42.73
N GLY A 262 -17.72 5.21 -41.98
CA GLY A 262 -16.52 5.84 -41.43
C GLY A 262 -16.77 6.67 -40.18
N HIS A 263 -17.72 6.26 -39.34
CA HIS A 263 -18.07 6.95 -38.11
C HIS A 263 -17.21 6.49 -36.92
N TRP A 264 -17.34 7.22 -35.81
CA TRP A 264 -16.71 6.87 -34.55
C TRP A 264 -17.73 6.26 -33.59
N VAL A 265 -17.34 5.18 -32.89
CA VAL A 265 -18.19 4.50 -31.91
C VAL A 265 -17.48 4.44 -30.57
N ILE A 266 -18.16 4.87 -29.52
CA ILE A 266 -17.72 4.74 -28.13
C ILE A 266 -18.60 3.72 -27.42
N LEU A 267 -17.98 2.67 -26.90
CA LEU A 267 -18.62 1.64 -26.10
C LEU A 267 -18.17 1.81 -24.64
N GLN A 268 -19.09 2.27 -23.78
CA GLN A 268 -18.78 2.47 -22.38
C GLN A 268 -19.18 1.28 -21.51
N ASN A 269 -18.40 1.03 -20.46
CA ASN A 269 -18.69 0.06 -19.41
C ASN A 269 -18.88 -1.38 -19.92
N ILE A 270 -18.02 -1.82 -20.85
CA ILE A 270 -18.19 -3.14 -21.48
C ILE A 270 -18.12 -4.32 -20.48
N HIS A 271 -17.48 -4.11 -19.33
CA HIS A 271 -17.40 -5.08 -18.25
C HIS A 271 -18.78 -5.42 -17.65
N LEU A 272 -19.81 -4.59 -17.85
CA LEU A 272 -21.17 -4.85 -17.39
C LEU A 272 -21.92 -5.89 -18.24
N VAL A 273 -21.44 -6.19 -19.45
CA VAL A 273 -22.11 -7.10 -20.42
C VAL A 273 -21.23 -8.31 -20.77
N ALA A 274 -20.74 -9.01 -19.74
CA ALA A 274 -19.77 -10.12 -19.88
C ALA A 274 -20.13 -11.18 -20.94
N ARG A 275 -21.43 -11.53 -21.07
CA ARG A 275 -21.88 -12.55 -22.05
C ARG A 275 -21.76 -12.11 -23.50
N TRP A 276 -21.78 -10.80 -23.75
CA TRP A 276 -21.72 -10.22 -25.09
C TRP A 276 -20.29 -9.99 -25.58
N LEU A 277 -19.30 -9.97 -24.67
CA LEU A 277 -17.91 -9.63 -25.02
C LEU A 277 -17.31 -10.53 -26.11
N GLY A 278 -17.66 -11.83 -26.14
CA GLY A 278 -17.23 -12.72 -27.22
C GLY A 278 -17.92 -12.46 -28.57
N SER A 279 -19.11 -11.83 -28.59
CA SER A 279 -19.74 -11.33 -29.81
C SER A 279 -19.03 -10.06 -30.27
N LEU A 280 -18.78 -9.13 -29.35
CA LEU A 280 -18.05 -7.89 -29.63
C LEU A 280 -16.68 -8.18 -30.24
N GLU A 281 -15.90 -9.12 -29.67
CA GLU A 281 -14.60 -9.51 -30.21
C GLU A 281 -14.67 -9.91 -31.68
N LYS A 282 -15.67 -10.72 -32.06
CA LYS A 282 -15.89 -11.15 -33.45
C LYS A 282 -16.29 -10.00 -34.36
N HIS A 283 -17.13 -9.07 -33.90
CA HIS A 283 -17.51 -7.90 -34.69
C HIS A 283 -16.29 -7.00 -34.92
N LEU A 284 -15.48 -6.75 -33.89
CA LEU A 284 -14.26 -5.94 -34.03
C LEU A 284 -13.27 -6.57 -35.02
N GLU A 285 -13.10 -7.90 -34.99
CA GLU A 285 -12.26 -8.63 -35.95
C GLU A 285 -12.80 -8.49 -37.38
N GLN A 286 -14.10 -8.73 -37.59
CA GLN A 286 -14.74 -8.63 -38.92
C GLN A 286 -14.65 -7.21 -39.50
N HIS A 287 -14.92 -6.19 -38.68
CA HIS A 287 -14.82 -4.80 -39.10
C HIS A 287 -13.36 -4.33 -39.27
N GLY A 288 -12.39 -5.04 -38.70
CA GLY A 288 -10.97 -4.70 -38.87
C GLY A 288 -10.47 -4.82 -40.31
N GLU A 289 -11.02 -5.76 -41.10
CA GLU A 289 -10.48 -6.08 -42.43
C GLU A 289 -11.08 -5.26 -43.58
N ASN A 290 -12.39 -4.96 -43.55
CA ASN A 290 -13.14 -4.44 -44.70
C ASN A 290 -13.92 -3.14 -44.44
N SER A 291 -13.58 -2.39 -43.39
CA SER A 291 -14.29 -1.14 -43.03
C SER A 291 -13.68 0.11 -43.67
N HIS A 292 -14.45 1.20 -43.61
CA HIS A 292 -14.01 2.53 -44.00
C HIS A 292 -12.73 2.94 -43.23
N GLN A 293 -11.80 3.66 -43.89
CA GLN A 293 -10.50 4.00 -43.30
C GLN A 293 -10.59 4.90 -42.05
N ASP A 294 -11.64 5.70 -41.96
CA ASP A 294 -11.90 6.59 -40.82
C ASP A 294 -12.71 5.95 -39.70
N PHE A 295 -13.14 4.69 -39.84
CA PHE A 295 -13.82 3.96 -38.78
C PHE A 295 -12.93 3.87 -37.54
N ARG A 296 -13.44 4.28 -36.39
CA ARG A 296 -12.74 4.24 -35.11
C ARG A 296 -13.66 3.73 -34.01
N VAL A 297 -13.12 2.83 -33.18
CA VAL A 297 -13.83 2.31 -32.01
C VAL A 297 -13.04 2.63 -30.74
N PHE A 298 -13.74 3.21 -29.77
CA PHE A 298 -13.25 3.51 -28.44
C PHE A 298 -14.02 2.65 -27.44
N ILE A 299 -13.31 1.98 -26.56
CA ILE A 299 -13.86 1.02 -25.61
C ILE A 299 -13.44 1.48 -24.22
N SER A 300 -14.34 1.42 -23.24
CA SER A 300 -13.96 1.64 -21.83
C SER A 300 -14.43 0.52 -20.91
N ALA A 301 -13.57 0.16 -19.96
CA ALA A 301 -13.88 -0.80 -18.92
C ALA A 301 -13.11 -0.53 -17.64
N GLU A 302 -13.71 -0.90 -16.51
CA GLU A 302 -12.98 -1.03 -15.26
C GLU A 302 -12.20 -2.35 -15.25
N PRO A 303 -10.96 -2.36 -14.75
CA PRO A 303 -10.22 -3.60 -14.54
C PRO A 303 -10.91 -4.43 -13.45
N SER A 304 -10.84 -5.76 -13.57
CA SER A 304 -11.32 -6.63 -12.48
C SER A 304 -10.43 -6.51 -11.25
N GLY A 305 -11.03 -6.56 -10.06
CA GLY A 305 -10.32 -6.48 -8.78
C GLY A 305 -9.47 -7.71 -8.45
N THR A 306 -9.66 -8.84 -9.16
CA THR A 306 -8.78 -10.02 -9.06
C THR A 306 -8.48 -10.61 -10.45
N PRO A 307 -7.35 -11.31 -10.63
CA PRO A 307 -7.02 -11.98 -11.89
C PRO A 307 -8.09 -12.99 -12.35
N GLU A 308 -8.67 -13.75 -11.41
CA GLU A 308 -9.68 -14.79 -11.69
C GLU A 308 -11.02 -14.18 -12.12
N GLY A 309 -11.29 -12.94 -11.70
CA GLY A 309 -12.48 -12.19 -12.08
C GLY A 309 -12.35 -11.46 -13.42
N HIS A 310 -11.25 -11.64 -14.16
CA HIS A 310 -11.07 -10.99 -15.46
C HIS A 310 -12.01 -11.60 -16.51
N ILE A 311 -12.87 -10.76 -17.09
CA ILE A 311 -13.91 -11.20 -18.02
C ILE A 311 -13.71 -10.69 -19.46
N ILE A 312 -12.73 -9.80 -19.68
CA ILE A 312 -12.53 -9.18 -20.99
C ILE A 312 -11.77 -10.16 -21.88
N PRO A 313 -12.28 -10.49 -23.08
CA PRO A 313 -11.58 -11.36 -24.01
C PRO A 313 -10.19 -10.84 -24.35
N GLN A 314 -9.24 -11.77 -24.40
CA GLN A 314 -7.84 -11.46 -24.65
C GLN A 314 -7.63 -10.78 -26.01
N GLY A 315 -8.35 -11.19 -27.06
CA GLY A 315 -8.19 -10.60 -28.40
C GLY A 315 -8.61 -9.12 -28.47
N ILE A 316 -9.62 -8.70 -27.69
CA ILE A 316 -9.98 -7.28 -27.56
C ILE A 316 -8.81 -6.48 -26.97
N LEU A 317 -8.19 -7.00 -25.91
CA LEU A 317 -7.05 -6.34 -25.27
C LEU A 317 -5.82 -6.38 -26.17
N GLU A 318 -5.52 -7.50 -26.81
CA GLU A 318 -4.34 -7.66 -27.67
C GLU A 318 -4.36 -6.73 -28.88
N ASN A 319 -5.52 -6.58 -29.53
CA ASN A 319 -5.68 -5.80 -30.75
C ASN A 319 -5.92 -4.31 -30.50
N SER A 320 -6.07 -3.89 -29.23
CA SER A 320 -6.31 -2.49 -28.88
C SER A 320 -5.06 -1.74 -28.43
N ILE A 321 -5.09 -0.42 -28.61
CA ILE A 321 -4.20 0.52 -27.93
C ILE A 321 -4.77 0.79 -26.55
N LYS A 322 -4.07 0.37 -25.51
CA LYS A 322 -4.48 0.52 -24.11
C LYS A 322 -4.05 1.88 -23.60
N ILE A 323 -4.97 2.61 -22.98
CA ILE A 323 -4.74 3.89 -22.34
C ILE A 323 -5.31 3.83 -20.93
N THR A 324 -4.44 3.96 -19.94
CA THR A 324 -4.85 4.13 -18.55
C THR A 324 -5.12 5.59 -18.27
N ASN A 325 -6.31 5.91 -17.77
CA ASN A 325 -6.67 7.27 -17.35
C ASN A 325 -6.82 7.30 -15.82
N GLU A 326 -5.81 7.85 -15.14
CA GLU A 326 -5.74 7.95 -13.68
C GLU A 326 -5.86 9.41 -13.23
N PRO A 327 -6.51 9.67 -12.08
CA PRO A 327 -6.46 11.01 -11.50
C PRO A 327 -5.00 11.37 -11.16
N PRO A 328 -4.61 12.65 -11.29
CA PRO A 328 -3.28 13.08 -10.87
C PRO A 328 -3.09 12.80 -9.37
N THR A 329 -1.87 12.46 -8.99
CA THR A 329 -1.51 12.18 -7.59
C THR A 329 -1.06 13.46 -6.89
N GLY A 330 -1.30 13.53 -5.58
CA GLY A 330 -0.88 14.64 -4.75
C GLY A 330 -1.98 15.66 -4.44
N ILE A 331 -1.84 16.32 -3.30
CA ILE A 331 -2.87 17.21 -2.75
C ILE A 331 -3.09 18.47 -3.59
N ASN A 332 -2.04 19.04 -4.22
CA ASN A 332 -2.16 20.20 -5.10
C ASN A 332 -3.13 19.92 -6.27
N ALA A 333 -2.85 18.87 -7.05
CA ALA A 333 -3.66 18.53 -8.21
C ALA A 333 -5.09 18.11 -7.83
N ASN A 334 -5.25 17.37 -6.72
CA ASN A 334 -6.58 16.97 -6.24
C ASN A 334 -7.41 18.14 -5.70
N LEU A 335 -6.77 19.15 -5.10
CA LEU A 335 -7.46 20.35 -4.63
C LEU A 335 -7.97 21.21 -5.79
N HIS A 336 -7.16 21.40 -6.83
CA HIS A 336 -7.63 22.03 -8.08
C HIS A 336 -8.79 21.23 -8.70
N LYS A 337 -8.63 19.91 -8.82
CA LYS A 337 -9.70 19.04 -9.36
C LYS A 337 -10.98 19.13 -8.53
N ALA A 338 -10.88 19.29 -7.22
CA ALA A 338 -12.05 19.47 -6.35
C ALA A 338 -12.76 20.80 -6.64
N LEU A 339 -12.01 21.90 -6.84
CA LEU A 339 -12.54 23.21 -7.20
C LEU A 339 -13.11 23.28 -8.63
N ASP A 340 -12.54 22.55 -9.58
CA ASP A 340 -12.99 22.48 -10.98
C ASP A 340 -14.43 21.95 -11.16
N ASN A 341 -15.03 21.41 -10.10
CA ASN A 341 -16.45 21.02 -10.10
C ASN A 341 -17.40 22.20 -9.92
N PHE A 342 -16.85 23.39 -9.67
CA PHE A 342 -17.57 24.62 -9.38
C PHE A 342 -17.10 25.73 -10.32
N ASN A 343 -17.87 26.81 -10.38
CA ASN A 343 -17.55 27.99 -11.18
C ASN A 343 -17.84 29.26 -10.38
N GLN A 344 -17.64 30.42 -11.00
CA GLN A 344 -17.90 31.71 -10.34
C GLN A 344 -19.36 31.84 -9.87
N ASP A 345 -20.32 31.41 -10.68
CA ASP A 345 -21.75 31.46 -10.34
C ASP A 345 -22.05 30.63 -9.09
N THR A 346 -21.40 29.47 -8.94
CA THR A 346 -21.53 28.63 -7.74
C THR A 346 -21.03 29.38 -6.51
N LEU A 347 -19.89 30.06 -6.59
CA LEU A 347 -19.31 30.80 -5.45
C LEU A 347 -20.19 31.97 -5.01
N GLU A 348 -20.96 32.55 -5.93
CA GLU A 348 -21.81 33.72 -5.71
C GLU A 348 -23.30 33.36 -5.47
N MET A 349 -23.65 32.07 -5.39
CA MET A 349 -25.06 31.66 -5.28
C MET A 349 -25.70 31.98 -3.92
N CYS A 350 -24.90 32.10 -2.86
CA CYS A 350 -25.38 32.24 -1.49
C CYS A 350 -25.31 33.69 -1.02
N ALA A 351 -26.37 34.18 -0.36
CA ALA A 351 -26.38 35.53 0.20
C ALA A 351 -25.31 35.75 1.29
N ARG A 352 -24.89 34.66 1.94
CA ARG A 352 -23.83 34.63 2.96
C ARG A 352 -22.52 34.16 2.35
N GLU A 353 -22.01 34.94 1.40
CA GLU A 353 -20.84 34.57 0.59
C GLU A 353 -19.61 34.19 1.41
N ASN A 354 -19.30 34.94 2.46
CA ASN A 354 -18.09 34.71 3.24
C ASN A 354 -18.12 33.33 3.93
N GLU A 355 -19.23 33.00 4.57
CA GLU A 355 -19.41 31.70 5.23
C GLU A 355 -19.47 30.56 4.23
N PHE A 356 -20.21 30.76 3.13
CA PHE A 356 -20.36 29.74 2.09
C PHE A 356 -19.02 29.41 1.42
N LYS A 357 -18.28 30.41 0.95
CA LYS A 357 -17.00 30.20 0.24
C LYS A 357 -15.92 29.63 1.17
N SER A 358 -15.86 30.07 2.42
CA SER A 358 -14.92 29.53 3.41
C SER A 358 -15.16 28.04 3.70
N ILE A 359 -16.42 27.64 3.90
CA ILE A 359 -16.77 26.23 4.15
C ILE A 359 -16.62 25.41 2.88
N LEU A 360 -16.96 25.96 1.71
CA LEU A 360 -16.76 25.30 0.41
C LEU A 360 -15.29 24.98 0.18
N PHE A 361 -14.38 25.95 0.38
CA PHE A 361 -12.95 25.71 0.23
C PHE A 361 -12.43 24.66 1.24
N ALA A 362 -12.87 24.73 2.49
CA ALA A 362 -12.54 23.73 3.51
C ALA A 362 -13.04 22.33 3.11
N LEU A 363 -14.22 22.22 2.48
CA LEU A 363 -14.75 20.96 1.96
C LEU A 363 -13.99 20.45 0.72
N CYS A 364 -13.54 21.33 -0.17
CA CYS A 364 -12.65 20.95 -1.27
C CYS A 364 -11.32 20.39 -0.74
N TYR A 365 -10.74 21.05 0.27
CA TYR A 365 -9.54 20.56 0.94
C TYR A 365 -9.78 19.22 1.65
N PHE A 366 -10.87 19.11 2.41
CA PHE A 366 -11.30 17.87 3.03
C PHE A 366 -11.42 16.73 2.00
N HIS A 367 -12.11 16.98 0.88
CA HIS A 367 -12.30 15.99 -0.19
C HIS A 367 -10.95 15.53 -0.78
N ALA A 368 -10.05 16.46 -1.06
CA ALA A 368 -8.71 16.16 -1.55
C ALA A 368 -7.91 15.34 -0.53
N VAL A 369 -7.98 15.70 0.76
CA VAL A 369 -7.33 14.97 1.85
C VAL A 369 -7.87 13.54 1.99
N VAL A 370 -9.19 13.34 2.07
CA VAL A 370 -9.76 11.99 2.29
C VAL A 370 -9.48 11.05 1.11
N ALA A 371 -9.48 11.59 -0.12
CA ALA A 371 -9.16 10.84 -1.33
C ALA A 371 -7.68 10.42 -1.37
N GLU A 372 -6.75 11.33 -1.11
CA GLU A 372 -5.32 11.06 -1.20
C GLU A 372 -4.76 10.32 0.01
N ARG A 373 -5.36 10.48 1.19
CA ARG A 373 -4.91 9.84 2.42
C ARG A 373 -4.88 8.31 2.33
N ARG A 374 -5.64 7.70 1.43
CA ARG A 374 -5.61 6.25 1.15
C ARG A 374 -4.22 5.72 0.78
N LYS A 375 -3.32 6.57 0.25
CA LYS A 375 -1.96 6.16 -0.12
C LYS A 375 -1.12 5.72 1.07
N PHE A 376 -1.42 6.21 2.28
CA PHE A 376 -0.71 5.82 3.51
C PHE A 376 -1.22 4.49 4.08
N GLY A 377 -2.03 3.73 3.32
CA GLY A 377 -2.55 2.43 3.72
C GLY A 377 -3.34 2.50 5.03
N PRO A 378 -3.23 1.47 5.90
CA PRO A 378 -3.92 1.42 7.19
C PRO A 378 -3.68 2.59 8.13
N GLN A 379 -2.53 3.28 8.04
CA GLN A 379 -2.27 4.48 8.84
C GLN A 379 -3.13 5.67 8.36
N GLY A 380 -3.44 5.72 7.07
CA GLY A 380 -4.37 6.67 6.48
C GLY A 380 -5.81 6.30 6.81
N TRP A 381 -6.26 5.14 6.32
CA TRP A 381 -7.58 4.56 6.53
C TRP A 381 -7.46 3.06 6.76
N ASN A 382 -8.17 2.49 7.76
CA ASN A 382 -8.16 1.04 7.99
C ASN A 382 -8.68 0.26 6.79
N ARG A 383 -9.60 0.85 6.00
CA ARG A 383 -10.11 0.29 4.74
C ARG A 383 -10.11 1.33 3.63
N SER A 384 -10.10 0.86 2.38
CA SER A 384 -10.25 1.74 1.22
C SER A 384 -11.72 2.06 0.97
N TYR A 385 -12.07 3.34 0.85
CA TYR A 385 -13.42 3.82 0.58
C TYR A 385 -13.51 4.52 -0.77
N PRO A 386 -14.62 4.35 -1.52
CA PRO A 386 -14.80 4.92 -2.85
C PRO A 386 -15.37 6.35 -2.79
N PHE A 387 -14.69 7.27 -2.11
CA PHE A 387 -15.10 8.68 -2.09
C PHE A 387 -15.05 9.26 -3.51
N ASN A 388 -16.09 9.98 -3.90
CA ASN A 388 -16.26 10.49 -5.26
C ASN A 388 -16.68 11.97 -5.27
N THR A 389 -16.63 12.57 -6.45
CA THR A 389 -16.99 13.98 -6.69
C THR A 389 -18.47 14.28 -6.40
N GLY A 390 -19.35 13.29 -6.53
CA GLY A 390 -20.76 13.39 -6.14
C GLY A 390 -20.92 13.72 -4.66
N ASP A 391 -20.13 13.11 -3.79
CA ASP A 391 -20.14 13.38 -2.35
C ASP A 391 -19.84 14.86 -2.06
N LEU A 392 -18.85 15.44 -2.76
CA LEU A 392 -18.46 16.85 -2.62
C LEU A 392 -19.55 17.79 -3.15
N THR A 393 -20.00 17.58 -4.39
CA THR A 393 -20.99 18.46 -5.06
C THR A 393 -22.33 18.49 -4.32
N ILE A 394 -22.83 17.34 -3.86
CA ILE A 394 -24.06 17.30 -3.06
C ILE A 394 -23.84 17.95 -1.69
N SER A 395 -22.67 17.80 -1.07
CA SER A 395 -22.34 18.48 0.20
C SER A 395 -22.40 20.01 0.06
N ILE A 396 -21.93 20.57 -1.06
CA ILE A 396 -22.04 22.01 -1.34
C ILE A 396 -23.49 22.46 -1.54
N ASN A 397 -24.32 21.65 -2.21
CA ASN A 397 -25.76 21.94 -2.34
C ASN A 397 -26.47 21.92 -0.97
N VAL A 398 -26.12 20.96 -0.11
CA VAL A 398 -26.63 20.89 1.28
C VAL A 398 -26.17 22.11 2.07
N LEU A 399 -24.90 22.50 1.95
CA LEU A 399 -24.35 23.71 2.58
C LEU A 399 -25.17 24.95 2.21
N TYR A 400 -25.41 25.17 0.92
CA TYR A 400 -26.21 26.28 0.42
C TYR A 400 -27.60 26.32 1.07
N ASN A 401 -28.34 25.20 0.98
CA ASN A 401 -29.69 25.10 1.54
C ASN A 401 -29.74 25.40 3.05
N TYR A 402 -28.75 24.91 3.82
CA TYR A 402 -28.70 25.13 5.26
C TYR A 402 -28.31 26.58 5.62
N LEU A 403 -27.43 27.23 4.86
CA LEU A 403 -27.08 28.62 5.11
C LEU A 403 -28.22 29.59 4.76
N GLU A 404 -29.00 29.30 3.73
CA GLU A 404 -30.19 30.10 3.37
C GLU A 404 -31.35 29.89 4.35
N ALA A 405 -31.54 28.67 4.85
CA ALA A 405 -32.62 28.36 5.79
C ALA A 405 -32.37 28.85 7.23
N ASN A 406 -31.11 29.12 7.60
CA ASN A 406 -30.73 29.41 8.99
C ASN A 406 -30.00 30.75 9.14
N SER A 407 -30.40 31.53 10.15
CA SER A 407 -29.77 32.82 10.48
C SER A 407 -28.33 32.72 10.99
N LYS A 408 -27.93 31.56 11.50
CA LYS A 408 -26.57 31.25 11.98
C LYS A 408 -26.08 29.99 11.28
N VAL A 409 -24.77 29.82 11.17
CA VAL A 409 -24.19 28.58 10.62
C VAL A 409 -24.46 27.43 11.60
N PRO A 410 -25.18 26.37 11.21
CA PRO A 410 -25.42 25.21 12.06
C PRO A 410 -24.26 24.21 11.93
N TYR A 411 -23.11 24.54 12.56
CA TYR A 411 -21.87 23.77 12.41
C TYR A 411 -22.03 22.27 12.73
N ASP A 412 -22.69 21.93 13.82
CA ASP A 412 -22.84 20.53 14.25
C ASP A 412 -23.72 19.72 13.28
N ASP A 413 -24.80 20.32 12.77
CA ASP A 413 -25.66 19.68 11.77
C ASP A 413 -24.91 19.47 10.46
N LEU A 414 -24.15 20.48 10.00
CA LEU A 414 -23.32 20.38 8.78
C LEU A 414 -22.26 19.27 8.92
N ARG A 415 -21.52 19.24 10.04
CA ARG A 415 -20.53 18.18 10.32
C ARG A 415 -21.18 16.80 10.35
N TYR A 416 -22.36 16.68 10.95
CA TYR A 416 -23.10 15.42 10.97
C TYR A 416 -23.52 15.00 9.56
N LEU A 417 -24.12 15.89 8.78
CA LEU A 417 -24.54 15.60 7.40
C LEU A 417 -23.35 15.16 6.54
N PHE A 418 -22.26 15.93 6.54
CA PHE A 418 -21.08 15.63 5.73
C PHE A 418 -20.37 14.36 6.22
N GLY A 419 -20.18 14.22 7.54
CA GLY A 419 -19.36 13.18 8.14
C GLY A 419 -20.04 11.85 8.36
N GLU A 420 -21.33 11.85 8.73
CA GLU A 420 -22.09 10.64 9.07
C GLU A 420 -22.95 10.13 7.91
N ILE A 421 -23.44 11.04 7.05
CA ILE A 421 -24.35 10.68 5.95
C ILE A 421 -23.62 10.67 4.60
N MET A 422 -23.05 11.81 4.18
CA MET A 422 -22.47 11.94 2.83
C MET A 422 -21.22 11.07 2.67
N TYR A 423 -20.15 11.40 3.39
CA TYR A 423 -18.92 10.60 3.38
C TYR A 423 -19.06 9.37 4.29
N GLY A 424 -19.73 9.52 5.45
CA GLY A 424 -19.95 8.45 6.41
C GLY A 424 -20.82 7.30 5.92
N GLY A 425 -21.63 7.51 4.88
CA GLY A 425 -22.40 6.44 4.23
C GLY A 425 -21.52 5.37 3.56
N HIS A 426 -20.30 5.74 3.16
CA HIS A 426 -19.32 4.81 2.58
C HIS A 426 -18.48 4.07 3.64
N ILE A 427 -18.39 4.64 4.85
CA ILE A 427 -17.44 4.20 5.88
C ILE A 427 -18.04 3.07 6.71
N THR A 428 -17.34 1.94 6.75
CA THR A 428 -17.79 0.73 7.47
C THR A 428 -17.03 0.45 8.76
N ASP A 429 -15.85 1.04 8.95
CA ASP A 429 -15.05 0.89 10.17
C ASP A 429 -15.28 2.06 11.13
N ASP A 430 -15.51 1.77 12.42
CA ASP A 430 -15.83 2.79 13.42
C ASP A 430 -14.68 3.76 13.70
N TRP A 431 -13.42 3.30 13.58
CA TRP A 431 -12.25 4.16 13.77
C TRP A 431 -12.05 5.10 12.59
N ASP A 432 -12.30 4.61 11.38
CA ASP A 432 -12.33 5.45 10.18
C ASP A 432 -13.49 6.46 10.25
N ARG A 433 -14.65 6.06 10.79
CA ARG A 433 -15.80 6.97 10.99
C ARG A 433 -15.45 8.08 11.97
N ARG A 434 -14.77 7.73 13.07
CA ARG A 434 -14.21 8.70 14.03
C ARG A 434 -13.20 9.64 13.36
N LEU A 435 -12.33 9.13 12.50
CA LEU A 435 -11.36 9.94 11.75
C LEU A 435 -12.06 10.96 10.84
N CYS A 436 -13.05 10.51 10.07
CA CYS A 436 -13.85 11.37 9.18
C CYS A 436 -14.52 12.52 9.94
N ARG A 437 -15.17 12.22 11.07
CA ARG A 437 -15.76 13.24 11.95
C ARG A 437 -14.71 14.23 12.46
N THR A 438 -13.56 13.72 12.92
CA THR A 438 -12.50 14.55 13.50
C THR A 438 -11.97 15.57 12.47
N TYR A 439 -11.86 15.19 11.20
CA TYR A 439 -11.51 16.14 10.14
C TYR A 439 -12.49 17.30 10.05
N LEU A 440 -13.79 17.00 10.02
CA LEU A 440 -14.83 18.02 9.90
C LEU A 440 -14.94 18.88 11.16
N GLU A 441 -14.70 18.31 12.34
CA GLU A 441 -14.60 19.04 13.60
C GLU A 441 -13.44 20.05 13.58
N GLU A 442 -12.28 19.67 13.04
CA GLU A 442 -11.11 20.55 12.97
C GLU A 442 -11.17 21.57 11.82
N PHE A 443 -11.79 21.21 10.69
CA PHE A 443 -11.84 22.07 9.50
C PHE A 443 -13.06 23.00 9.46
N ILE A 444 -14.21 22.58 9.99
CA ILE A 444 -15.46 23.34 9.89
C ILE A 444 -15.86 23.74 11.31
N LYS A 445 -15.39 24.89 11.79
CA LYS A 445 -15.63 25.35 13.17
C LYS A 445 -15.81 26.87 13.25
N PRO A 446 -16.47 27.41 14.29
CA PRO A 446 -16.75 28.84 14.40
C PRO A 446 -15.51 29.74 14.22
N GLU A 447 -14.36 29.28 14.71
CA GLU A 447 -13.06 29.97 14.65
C GLU A 447 -12.58 30.22 13.21
N MET A 448 -13.13 29.51 12.22
CA MET A 448 -12.80 29.73 10.81
C MET A 448 -13.20 31.13 10.31
N MET A 449 -14.19 31.76 10.95
CA MET A 449 -14.65 33.11 10.61
C MET A 449 -13.82 34.21 11.28
N GLU A 450 -12.95 33.84 12.23
CA GLU A 450 -12.09 34.77 12.98
C GLU A 450 -10.75 35.02 12.28
N GLY A 451 -10.45 34.30 11.19
CA GLY A 451 -9.29 34.54 10.31
C GLY A 451 -7.99 33.83 10.71
N GLU A 452 -8.01 32.92 11.70
CA GLU A 452 -6.81 32.25 12.24
C GLU A 452 -6.78 30.73 11.98
N LEU A 453 -7.68 30.19 11.15
CA LEU A 453 -7.72 28.75 10.89
C LEU A 453 -6.70 28.31 9.84
N TYR A 454 -5.90 27.31 10.19
CA TYR A 454 -5.02 26.60 9.26
C TYR A 454 -5.62 25.23 8.94
N LEU A 455 -5.75 24.92 7.64
CA LEU A 455 -6.17 23.60 7.18
C LEU A 455 -5.04 22.57 7.29
N ALA A 456 -3.80 23.04 7.19
CA ALA A 456 -2.59 22.27 7.48
C ALA A 456 -1.47 23.20 7.96
N PRO A 457 -0.38 22.68 8.54
CA PRO A 457 0.77 23.51 8.91
C PRO A 457 1.26 24.34 7.72
N SER A 458 1.31 25.66 7.88
CA SER A 458 1.67 26.64 6.84
C SER A 458 0.69 26.78 5.67
N PHE A 459 -0.54 26.28 5.80
CA PHE A 459 -1.60 26.47 4.81
C PHE A 459 -2.86 27.06 5.48
N PRO A 460 -3.00 28.40 5.51
CA PRO A 460 -4.17 29.06 6.08
C PRO A 460 -5.42 28.83 5.23
N LEU A 461 -6.59 28.92 5.85
CA LEU A 461 -7.85 28.98 5.13
C LEU A 461 -7.91 30.34 4.38
N PRO A 462 -8.10 30.36 3.05
CA PRO A 462 -8.23 31.61 2.32
C PRO A 462 -9.54 32.31 2.70
N GLY A 463 -9.54 33.65 2.63
CA GLY A 463 -10.75 34.45 2.78
C GLY A 463 -11.68 34.35 1.56
N ASN A 464 -12.65 35.26 1.49
CA ASN A 464 -13.52 35.40 0.32
C ASN A 464 -12.70 35.84 -0.91
N MET A 465 -12.60 34.96 -1.91
CA MET A 465 -11.89 35.17 -3.18
C MET A 465 -12.78 34.75 -4.36
N ASP A 466 -12.39 35.14 -5.57
CA ASP A 466 -13.01 34.64 -6.82
C ASP A 466 -12.42 33.29 -7.24
N TYR A 467 -13.04 32.64 -8.22
CA TYR A 467 -12.66 31.31 -8.68
C TYR A 467 -11.18 31.25 -9.12
N ASN A 468 -10.74 32.17 -9.98
CA ASN A 468 -9.37 32.16 -10.49
C ASN A 468 -8.33 32.45 -9.40
N THR A 469 -8.65 33.34 -8.46
CA THR A 469 -7.74 33.64 -7.33
C THR A 469 -7.63 32.45 -6.37
N TYR A 470 -8.67 31.63 -6.19
CA TYR A 470 -8.52 30.38 -5.43
C TYR A 470 -7.49 29.43 -6.06
N HIS A 471 -7.50 29.28 -7.39
CA HIS A 471 -6.47 28.49 -8.07
C HIS A 471 -5.08 29.09 -7.86
N GLN A 472 -4.90 30.40 -8.06
CA GLN A 472 -3.62 31.07 -7.82
C GLN A 472 -3.15 30.95 -6.36
N TYR A 473 -4.07 31.07 -5.40
CA TYR A 473 -3.76 30.89 -3.98
C TYR A 473 -3.20 29.51 -3.67
N ILE A 474 -3.74 28.46 -4.30
CA ILE A 474 -3.24 27.10 -4.14
C ILE A 474 -1.81 26.99 -4.68
N ASP A 475 -1.56 27.50 -5.89
CA ASP A 475 -0.24 27.45 -6.53
C ASP A 475 0.82 28.22 -5.72
N ASP A 476 0.44 29.37 -5.15
CA ASP A 476 1.36 30.26 -4.44
C ASP A 476 1.58 29.89 -2.96
N THR A 477 0.56 29.34 -2.29
CA THR A 477 0.53 29.21 -0.82
C THR A 477 0.63 27.77 -0.33
N LEU A 478 0.19 26.78 -1.12
CA LEU A 478 0.23 25.39 -0.70
C LEU A 478 1.70 24.92 -0.58
N PRO A 479 2.15 24.44 0.59
CA PRO A 479 3.52 24.01 0.75
C PRO A 479 3.80 22.74 -0.06
N ALA A 480 5.10 22.42 -0.20
CA ALA A 480 5.53 21.17 -0.79
C ALA A 480 4.84 19.97 -0.11
N GLU A 481 4.50 18.97 -0.92
CA GLU A 481 3.73 17.84 -0.46
C GLU A 481 4.41 17.12 0.70
N SER A 482 3.67 16.92 1.79
CA SER A 482 4.15 16.22 2.97
C SER A 482 2.99 15.56 3.72
N PRO A 483 3.24 14.54 4.54
CA PRO A 483 2.22 13.91 5.38
C PRO A 483 1.44 14.90 6.27
N TYR A 484 2.03 16.03 6.63
CA TYR A 484 1.37 17.07 7.43
C TYR A 484 0.13 17.66 6.76
N LEU A 485 0.10 17.72 5.42
CA LEU A 485 -1.08 18.19 4.67
C LEU A 485 -2.30 17.28 4.91
N TYR A 486 -2.05 16.02 5.24
CA TYR A 486 -3.07 15.05 5.59
C TYR A 486 -3.29 14.94 7.10
N GLY A 487 -2.59 15.71 7.93
CA GLY A 487 -2.60 15.56 9.39
C GLY A 487 -1.78 14.39 9.93
N LEU A 488 -0.89 13.79 9.11
CA LEU A 488 -0.01 12.70 9.48
C LEU A 488 1.40 13.18 9.84
N HIS A 489 2.11 12.39 10.65
CA HIS A 489 3.53 12.60 10.91
C HIS A 489 4.39 12.17 9.68
N PRO A 490 5.51 12.84 9.37
CA PRO A 490 6.39 12.50 8.24
C PRO A 490 6.85 11.04 8.14
N ASN A 491 6.92 10.33 9.28
CA ASN A 491 7.23 8.89 9.30
C ASN A 491 6.23 8.04 8.51
N ALA A 492 4.99 8.51 8.30
CA ALA A 492 4.00 7.81 7.50
C ALA A 492 4.47 7.65 6.04
N GLU A 493 5.14 8.66 5.49
CA GLU A 493 5.71 8.60 4.14
C GLU A 493 6.86 7.59 4.06
N ILE A 494 7.73 7.53 5.06
CA ILE A 494 8.81 6.53 5.13
C ILE A 494 8.22 5.11 5.06
N GLY A 495 7.16 4.85 5.84
CA GLY A 495 6.47 3.56 5.85
C GLY A 495 5.83 3.22 4.50
N PHE A 496 5.10 4.17 3.92
CA PHE A 496 4.49 4.05 2.59
C PHE A 496 5.55 3.75 1.51
N LEU A 497 6.57 4.59 1.38
CA LEU A 497 7.59 4.44 0.35
C LEU A 497 8.40 3.14 0.50
N THR A 498 8.66 2.72 1.75
CA THR A 498 9.27 1.41 2.02
C THR A 498 8.41 0.30 1.44
N GLN A 499 7.11 0.27 1.74
CA GLN A 499 6.20 -0.74 1.21
C GLN A 499 6.09 -0.71 -0.32
N THR A 500 6.06 0.48 -0.93
CA THR A 500 6.08 0.63 -2.38
C THR A 500 7.34 0.03 -2.99
N SER A 501 8.51 0.26 -2.38
CA SER A 501 9.76 -0.33 -2.84
C SER A 501 9.80 -1.85 -2.69
N GLU A 502 9.30 -2.39 -1.56
CA GLU A 502 9.20 -3.84 -1.34
C GLU A 502 8.32 -4.49 -2.41
N LYS A 503 7.16 -3.88 -2.70
CA LYS A 503 6.25 -4.36 -3.75
C LYS A 503 6.93 -4.37 -5.10
N LEU A 504 7.64 -3.29 -5.46
CA LEU A 504 8.39 -3.19 -6.71
C LEU A 504 9.39 -4.36 -6.85
N PHE A 505 10.27 -4.55 -5.88
CA PHE A 505 11.31 -5.59 -5.98
C PHE A 505 10.72 -7.01 -5.95
N ARG A 506 9.67 -7.23 -5.16
CA ARG A 506 8.95 -8.51 -5.14
C ARG A 506 8.34 -8.83 -6.50
N THR A 507 7.64 -7.87 -7.10
CA THR A 507 7.05 -8.07 -8.43
C THR A 507 8.13 -8.28 -9.49
N VAL A 508 9.27 -7.59 -9.42
CA VAL A 508 10.42 -7.84 -10.29
C VAL A 508 11.00 -9.24 -10.09
N LEU A 509 11.06 -9.74 -8.86
CA LEU A 509 11.51 -11.10 -8.53
C LEU A 509 10.56 -12.16 -9.11
N GLU A 510 9.24 -11.96 -8.97
CA GLU A 510 8.20 -12.84 -9.52
C GLU A 510 8.23 -12.91 -11.04
N MET A 511 8.61 -11.81 -11.71
CA MET A 511 8.78 -11.73 -13.16
C MET A 511 10.08 -12.35 -13.69
N GLN A 512 11.01 -12.79 -12.83
CA GLN A 512 12.25 -13.41 -13.31
C GLN A 512 11.95 -14.74 -14.01
N PRO A 513 12.70 -15.07 -15.09
CA PRO A 513 12.51 -16.35 -15.79
C PRO A 513 12.71 -17.53 -14.83
N ARG A 514 11.70 -18.40 -14.72
CA ARG A 514 11.75 -19.58 -13.81
C ARG A 514 12.88 -20.55 -14.14
N ASP A 515 13.30 -20.59 -15.41
CA ASP A 515 14.39 -21.44 -15.92
C ASP A 515 15.72 -20.68 -16.16
N GLY A 516 15.77 -19.37 -15.87
CA GLY A 516 16.90 -18.49 -16.22
C GLY A 516 18.18 -18.70 -15.39
N GLY A 517 18.18 -19.64 -14.44
CA GLY A 517 19.33 -19.98 -13.59
C GLY A 517 20.14 -21.20 -14.06
N ALA A 518 19.76 -21.85 -15.15
CA ALA A 518 20.51 -22.98 -15.71
C ALA A 518 21.69 -22.52 -16.58
N GLY A 519 22.55 -21.67 -16.04
CA GLY A 519 23.92 -21.53 -16.51
C GLY A 519 24.78 -22.59 -15.82
N GLU A 520 25.54 -23.37 -16.59
CA GLU A 520 26.50 -24.33 -16.05
C GLU A 520 27.47 -23.64 -15.07
N GLY A 521 27.24 -23.83 -13.77
CA GLY A 521 28.16 -23.43 -12.71
C GLY A 521 27.61 -22.40 -11.70
N SER A 522 27.32 -22.89 -10.49
CA SER A 522 27.28 -22.17 -9.19
C SER A 522 25.96 -21.67 -8.59
N GLY A 523 24.79 -21.99 -9.15
CA GLY A 523 23.51 -21.78 -8.46
C GLY A 523 23.01 -23.05 -7.78
N THR A 524 22.81 -23.05 -6.45
CA THR A 524 21.96 -24.06 -5.77
C THR A 524 20.59 -24.06 -6.42
N THR A 525 20.06 -25.24 -6.76
CA THR A 525 18.75 -25.34 -7.41
C THR A 525 17.64 -24.83 -6.49
N ARG A 526 16.49 -24.45 -7.07
CA ARG A 526 15.30 -24.05 -6.30
C ARG A 526 14.93 -25.11 -5.27
N ASP A 527 14.99 -26.38 -5.67
CA ASP A 527 14.65 -27.53 -4.83
C ASP A 527 15.64 -27.72 -3.69
N GLU A 528 16.94 -27.55 -3.94
CA GLU A 528 17.99 -27.58 -2.91
C GLU A 528 17.80 -26.46 -1.87
N LYS A 529 17.52 -25.23 -2.32
CA LYS A 529 17.25 -24.10 -1.41
C LYS A 529 16.04 -24.39 -0.53
N VAL A 530 14.92 -24.82 -1.12
CA VAL A 530 13.70 -25.14 -0.37
C VAL A 530 13.95 -26.28 0.62
N ARG A 531 14.68 -27.31 0.21
CA ARG A 531 15.02 -28.45 1.07
C ARG A 531 15.85 -28.03 2.28
N SER A 532 16.86 -27.18 2.09
CA SER A 532 17.68 -26.66 3.20
C SER A 532 16.83 -25.92 4.24
N VAL A 533 15.92 -25.05 3.79
CA VAL A 533 15.05 -24.29 4.70
C VAL A 533 14.05 -25.21 5.41
N LEU A 534 13.48 -26.16 4.68
CA LEU A 534 12.58 -27.16 5.24
C LEU A 534 13.25 -28.02 6.31
N GLU A 535 14.48 -28.49 6.07
CA GLU A 535 15.23 -29.31 7.02
C GLU A 535 15.55 -28.50 8.30
N GLU A 536 15.94 -27.23 8.15
CA GLU A 536 16.17 -26.33 9.28
C GLU A 536 14.90 -26.11 10.13
N ILE A 537 13.75 -25.87 9.49
CA ILE A 537 12.47 -25.70 10.20
C ILE A 537 12.09 -27.00 10.92
N MET A 538 12.22 -28.15 10.26
CA MET A 538 11.90 -29.45 10.85
C MET A 538 12.79 -29.80 12.05
N GLU A 539 14.07 -29.44 12.01
CA GLU A 539 15.02 -29.67 13.11
C GLU A 539 14.72 -28.78 14.33
N LYS A 540 14.36 -27.52 14.10
CA LYS A 540 14.16 -26.54 15.18
C LYS A 540 12.74 -26.53 15.78
N LEU A 541 11.76 -27.15 15.11
CA LEU A 541 10.36 -27.14 15.55
C LEU A 541 10.17 -27.98 16.83
N PRO A 542 9.73 -27.39 17.97
CA PRO A 542 9.53 -28.12 19.22
C PRO A 542 8.45 -29.20 19.16
N GLU A 543 8.48 -30.09 20.14
CA GLU A 543 7.44 -31.12 20.34
C GLU A 543 6.12 -30.51 20.79
N GLU A 544 5.04 -31.29 20.65
CA GLU A 544 3.69 -30.86 20.97
C GLU A 544 3.46 -30.76 22.48
N PHE A 545 2.64 -29.80 22.90
CA PHE A 545 2.20 -29.67 24.28
C PHE A 545 1.33 -30.87 24.66
N ASN A 546 1.70 -31.59 25.73
CA ASN A 546 0.91 -32.70 26.25
C ASN A 546 -0.35 -32.19 26.97
N MET A 547 -1.43 -32.02 26.21
CA MET A 547 -2.69 -31.48 26.73
C MET A 547 -3.29 -32.33 27.85
N VAL A 548 -3.09 -33.64 27.85
CA VAL A 548 -3.61 -34.54 28.90
C VAL A 548 -2.93 -34.24 30.24
N GLU A 549 -1.60 -34.08 30.23
CA GLU A 549 -0.84 -33.73 31.43
C GLU A 549 -1.18 -32.33 31.92
N LEU A 550 -1.25 -31.35 31.01
CA LEU A 550 -1.58 -29.96 31.34
C LEU A 550 -2.99 -29.83 31.94
N LEU A 551 -3.98 -30.55 31.38
CA LEU A 551 -5.34 -30.59 31.93
C LEU A 551 -5.40 -31.28 33.30
N GLY A 552 -4.57 -32.30 33.53
CA GLY A 552 -4.47 -32.98 34.81
C GLY A 552 -3.89 -32.10 35.92
N LYS A 553 -2.97 -31.18 35.58
CA LYS A 553 -2.36 -30.22 36.52
C LYS A 553 -3.29 -29.07 36.92
N ALA A 554 -4.28 -28.73 36.10
CA ALA A 554 -5.20 -27.61 36.33
C ALA A 554 -6.46 -28.03 37.11
N GLU A 555 -6.32 -28.35 38.41
CA GLU A 555 -7.43 -28.80 39.27
C GLU A 555 -8.57 -27.76 39.40
N GLU A 556 -8.24 -26.49 39.66
CA GLU A 556 -9.19 -25.38 39.67
C GLU A 556 -8.90 -24.43 38.50
N ARG A 557 -9.78 -24.42 37.49
CA ARG A 557 -9.55 -23.68 36.24
C ARG A 557 -9.76 -22.18 36.41
N THR A 558 -8.71 -21.48 36.79
CA THR A 558 -8.70 -20.01 36.79
C THR A 558 -8.83 -19.45 35.36
N PRO A 559 -9.35 -18.22 35.17
CA PRO A 559 -9.44 -17.60 33.85
C PRO A 559 -8.11 -17.61 33.08
N TYR A 560 -7.00 -17.35 33.77
CA TYR A 560 -5.65 -17.35 33.19
C TYR A 560 -5.21 -18.72 32.70
N GLN A 561 -5.45 -19.79 33.47
CA GLN A 561 -5.12 -21.16 33.07
C GLN A 561 -5.93 -21.62 31.85
N VAL A 562 -7.20 -21.22 31.77
CA VAL A 562 -8.04 -21.52 30.60
C VAL A 562 -7.46 -20.89 29.33
N VAL A 563 -6.96 -19.66 29.42
CA VAL A 563 -6.28 -19.01 28.29
C VAL A 563 -5.01 -19.77 27.90
N ALA A 564 -4.14 -20.10 28.86
CA ALA A 564 -2.92 -20.86 28.58
C ALA A 564 -3.22 -22.19 27.87
N LEU A 565 -4.22 -22.94 28.34
CA LEU A 565 -4.63 -24.22 27.73
C LEU A 565 -5.14 -24.05 26.29
N GLN A 566 -5.99 -23.05 26.04
CA GLN A 566 -6.49 -22.76 24.69
C GLN A 566 -5.38 -22.34 23.73
N GLU A 567 -4.41 -21.58 24.22
CA GLU A 567 -3.24 -21.16 23.45
C GLU A 567 -2.35 -22.37 23.11
N CYS A 568 -2.14 -23.31 24.05
CA CYS A 568 -1.41 -24.56 23.79
C CYS A 568 -2.09 -25.43 22.72
N GLU A 569 -3.42 -25.56 22.77
CA GLU A 569 -4.18 -26.34 21.79
C GLU A 569 -4.09 -25.73 20.38
N ARG A 570 -4.18 -24.40 20.27
CA ARG A 570 -3.98 -23.69 19.01
C ARG A 570 -2.55 -23.83 18.49
N MET A 571 -1.56 -23.73 19.38
CA MET A 571 -0.16 -23.92 19.02
C MET A 571 0.09 -25.32 18.47
N ASN A 572 -0.44 -26.36 19.11
CA ASN A 572 -0.37 -27.74 18.60
C ASN A 572 -1.00 -27.88 17.21
N THR A 573 -2.16 -27.26 16.98
CA THR A 573 -2.82 -27.31 15.67
C THR A 573 -1.94 -26.70 14.57
N LEU A 574 -1.24 -25.60 14.87
CA LEU A 574 -0.32 -24.96 13.93
C LEU A 574 0.94 -25.80 13.70
N THR A 575 1.62 -26.25 14.77
CA THR A 575 2.88 -27.00 14.66
C THR A 575 2.68 -28.37 14.01
N GLN A 576 1.53 -29.02 14.24
CA GLN A 576 1.14 -30.25 13.53
C GLN A 576 0.99 -30.04 12.03
N GLU A 577 0.34 -28.96 11.58
CA GLU A 577 0.18 -28.68 10.14
C GLU A 577 1.53 -28.38 9.49
N ILE A 578 2.39 -27.59 10.15
CA ILE A 578 3.76 -27.31 9.67
C ILE A 578 4.51 -28.63 9.50
N ARG A 579 4.52 -29.48 10.52
CA ARG A 579 5.20 -30.77 10.51
C ARG A 579 4.65 -31.71 9.44
N ARG A 580 3.33 -31.81 9.28
CA ARG A 580 2.69 -32.66 8.25
C ARG A 580 3.08 -32.20 6.85
N SER A 581 2.84 -30.92 6.56
CA SER A 581 3.04 -30.35 5.22
C SER A 581 4.50 -30.36 4.78
N LEU A 582 5.46 -30.10 5.68
CA LEU A 582 6.89 -30.21 5.38
C LEU A 582 7.33 -31.66 5.17
N ARG A 583 6.82 -32.63 5.94
CA ARG A 583 7.12 -34.05 5.68
C ARG A 583 6.64 -34.50 4.30
N GLU A 584 5.41 -34.13 3.95
CA GLU A 584 4.82 -34.40 2.64
C GLU A 584 5.63 -33.78 1.50
N LEU A 585 6.01 -32.49 1.62
CA LEU A 585 6.86 -31.82 0.64
C LEU A 585 8.24 -32.48 0.50
N ASN A 586 8.88 -32.88 1.61
CA ASN A 586 10.17 -33.55 1.56
C ASN A 586 10.11 -34.89 0.82
N LEU A 587 9.02 -35.66 1.00
CA LEU A 587 8.79 -36.90 0.27
C LEU A 587 8.51 -36.63 -1.22
N GLY A 588 7.77 -35.55 -1.53
CA GLY A 588 7.56 -35.09 -2.90
C GLY A 588 8.86 -34.73 -3.61
N LEU A 589 9.74 -33.96 -2.95
CA LEU A 589 11.06 -33.57 -3.47
C LEU A 589 12.03 -34.76 -3.63
N LYS A 590 11.83 -35.86 -2.89
CA LYS A 590 12.57 -37.12 -3.08
C LYS A 590 12.01 -38.01 -4.20
N GLY A 591 10.85 -37.65 -4.75
CA GLY A 591 10.12 -38.48 -5.71
C GLY A 591 9.39 -39.68 -5.08
N GLU A 592 9.26 -39.72 -3.76
CA GLU A 592 8.54 -40.78 -3.03
C GLU A 592 7.02 -40.53 -3.00
N LEU A 593 6.59 -39.27 -3.14
CA LEU A 593 5.21 -38.86 -3.34
C LEU A 593 5.07 -38.08 -4.65
N THR A 594 3.89 -38.16 -5.28
CA THR A 594 3.54 -37.31 -6.42
C THR A 594 3.31 -35.88 -5.93
N MET A 595 3.95 -34.91 -6.59
CA MET A 595 3.80 -33.50 -6.26
C MET A 595 2.35 -33.04 -6.49
N THR A 596 1.74 -32.46 -5.46
CA THR A 596 0.39 -31.88 -5.54
C THR A 596 0.45 -30.36 -5.69
N SER A 597 -0.65 -29.74 -6.12
CA SER A 597 -0.74 -28.27 -6.22
C SER A 597 -0.50 -27.57 -4.87
N ASP A 598 -0.91 -28.18 -3.76
CA ASP A 598 -0.65 -27.68 -2.41
C ASP A 598 0.85 -27.73 -2.06
N MET A 599 1.55 -28.81 -2.46
CA MET A 599 3.00 -28.93 -2.28
C MET A 599 3.76 -27.92 -3.15
N GLU A 600 3.34 -27.69 -4.40
CA GLU A 600 3.94 -26.68 -5.29
C GLU A 600 3.74 -25.26 -4.73
N SER A 601 2.56 -24.98 -4.19
CA SER A 601 2.25 -23.71 -3.53
C SER A 601 3.11 -23.50 -2.29
N LEU A 602 3.27 -24.54 -1.46
CA LEU A 602 4.15 -24.56 -0.29
C LEU A 602 5.62 -24.35 -0.69
N GLN A 603 6.10 -25.07 -1.71
CA GLN A 603 7.46 -24.94 -2.23
C GLN A 603 7.73 -23.53 -2.77
N THR A 604 6.74 -22.94 -3.46
CA THR A 604 6.80 -21.55 -3.95
C THR A 604 6.86 -20.55 -2.80
N ALA A 605 6.02 -20.70 -1.79
CA ALA A 605 6.02 -19.84 -0.61
C ALA A 605 7.37 -19.88 0.12
N ILE A 606 7.92 -21.08 0.39
CA ILE A 606 9.22 -21.24 1.04
C ILE A 606 10.34 -20.60 0.20
N PHE A 607 10.32 -20.79 -1.12
CA PHE A 607 11.33 -20.21 -2.00
C PHE A 607 11.29 -18.68 -2.05
N LEU A 608 10.11 -18.08 -1.88
CA LEU A 608 9.90 -16.63 -1.88
C LEU A 608 9.97 -16.00 -0.48
N ASP A 609 10.42 -16.75 0.54
CA ASP A 609 10.43 -16.31 1.95
C ASP A 609 9.05 -15.84 2.45
N LEU A 610 7.98 -16.50 1.99
CA LEU A 610 6.60 -16.24 2.39
C LEU A 610 6.10 -17.32 3.34
N VAL A 611 5.33 -16.90 4.35
CA VAL A 611 4.60 -17.84 5.20
C VAL A 611 3.49 -18.49 4.36
N PRO A 612 3.47 -19.83 4.22
CA PRO A 612 2.46 -20.54 3.46
C PRO A 612 1.04 -20.24 3.92
N GLU A 613 0.08 -20.20 2.99
CA GLU A 613 -1.31 -19.85 3.31
C GLU A 613 -1.96 -20.86 4.26
N SER A 614 -1.65 -22.15 4.11
CA SER A 614 -2.14 -23.22 4.99
C SER A 614 -1.72 -22.99 6.45
N TRP A 615 -0.52 -22.44 6.68
CA TRP A 615 -0.03 -22.09 8.02
C TRP A 615 -0.68 -20.80 8.49
N THR A 616 -0.74 -19.79 7.63
CA THR A 616 -1.35 -18.48 7.92
C THR A 616 -2.80 -18.59 8.39
N ARG A 617 -3.60 -19.48 7.78
CA ARG A 617 -5.00 -19.73 8.20
C ARG A 617 -5.14 -20.25 9.63
N ARG A 618 -4.09 -20.89 10.18
CA ARG A 618 -4.04 -21.42 11.55
C ARG A 618 -3.23 -20.53 12.50
N ALA A 619 -2.40 -19.66 11.94
CA ALA A 619 -1.50 -18.79 12.68
C ALA A 619 -2.19 -17.53 13.19
N TYR A 620 -1.43 -16.76 13.96
CA TYR A 620 -1.73 -15.36 14.25
C TYR A 620 -1.38 -14.47 13.04
N PRO A 621 -2.07 -13.32 12.84
CA PRO A 621 -1.70 -12.38 11.78
C PRO A 621 -0.27 -11.87 11.95
N SER A 622 0.50 -11.86 10.86
CA SER A 622 1.87 -11.34 10.82
C SER A 622 2.18 -10.78 9.43
N MET A 623 3.15 -9.87 9.37
CA MET A 623 3.67 -9.30 8.12
C MET A 623 5.12 -9.73 7.85
N CYS A 624 5.68 -10.60 8.68
CA CYS A 624 7.06 -11.06 8.56
C CYS A 624 7.21 -12.07 7.41
N GLY A 625 8.39 -12.06 6.78
CA GLY A 625 8.84 -13.17 5.92
C GLY A 625 9.04 -14.45 6.74
N LEU A 626 9.12 -15.59 6.05
CA LEU A 626 9.14 -16.93 6.64
C LEU A 626 10.23 -17.08 7.72
N VAL A 627 11.46 -16.62 7.45
CA VAL A 627 12.58 -16.76 8.40
C VAL A 627 12.32 -16.01 9.72
N LEU A 628 11.88 -14.75 9.63
CA LEU A 628 11.57 -13.93 10.80
C LEU A 628 10.32 -14.43 11.52
N TRP A 629 9.30 -14.84 10.78
CA TRP A 629 8.07 -15.41 11.32
C TRP A 629 8.33 -16.70 12.10
N PHE A 630 9.19 -17.59 11.58
CA PHE A 630 9.55 -18.82 12.27
C PHE A 630 10.33 -18.55 13.57
N THR A 631 11.23 -17.57 13.56
CA THR A 631 11.95 -17.14 14.78
C THR A 631 10.97 -16.61 15.84
N ASP A 632 9.99 -15.81 15.42
CA ASP A 632 8.91 -15.30 16.28
C ASP A 632 8.04 -16.44 16.84
N LEU A 633 7.68 -17.42 16.01
CA LEU A 633 6.95 -18.63 16.42
C LEU A 633 7.68 -19.40 17.53
N LEU A 634 8.99 -19.63 17.37
CA LEU A 634 9.81 -20.30 18.39
C LEU A 634 9.83 -19.51 19.71
N GLY A 635 9.90 -18.18 19.63
CA GLY A 635 9.80 -17.31 20.81
C GLY A 635 8.47 -17.46 21.54
N ARG A 636 7.36 -17.56 20.80
CA ARG A 636 6.01 -17.77 21.36
C ARG A 636 5.85 -19.12 22.03
N ILE A 637 6.34 -20.19 21.39
CA ILE A 637 6.32 -21.53 21.97
C ILE A 637 7.06 -21.52 23.30
N LYS A 638 8.25 -20.92 23.37
CA LYS A 638 9.05 -20.83 24.59
C LYS A 638 8.36 -20.08 25.73
N GLU A 639 7.73 -18.94 25.44
CA GLU A 639 6.99 -18.17 26.46
C GLU A 639 5.75 -18.94 26.94
N LEU A 640 5.07 -19.65 26.04
CA LEU A 640 3.91 -20.48 26.36
C LEU A 640 4.29 -21.72 27.17
N GLU A 641 5.40 -22.39 26.84
CA GLU A 641 5.97 -23.50 27.63
C GLU A 641 6.30 -23.06 29.06
N ALA A 642 6.97 -21.91 29.20
CA ALA A 642 7.32 -21.37 30.51
C ALA A 642 6.08 -21.11 31.36
N TRP A 643 5.00 -20.62 30.76
CA TRP A 643 3.74 -20.38 31.47
C TRP A 643 2.96 -21.67 31.76
N ALA A 644 2.85 -22.57 30.79
CA ALA A 644 2.04 -23.78 30.88
C ALA A 644 2.62 -24.84 31.84
N THR A 645 3.94 -24.84 32.07
CA THR A 645 4.61 -25.84 32.93
C THR A 645 4.07 -25.83 34.36
N ASP A 646 4.01 -24.63 34.98
CA ASP A 646 3.60 -24.45 36.38
C ASP A 646 2.29 -23.66 36.54
N PHE A 647 1.71 -23.16 35.44
CA PHE A 647 0.55 -22.27 35.44
C PHE A 647 0.70 -21.01 36.30
N ILE A 648 1.94 -20.59 36.56
CA ILE A 648 2.26 -19.35 37.26
C ILE A 648 2.31 -18.22 36.25
N LEU A 649 1.53 -17.16 36.47
CA LEU A 649 1.52 -16.00 35.58
C LEU A 649 2.93 -15.39 35.48
N PRO A 650 3.46 -15.17 34.27
CA PRO A 650 4.76 -14.52 34.08
C PRO A 650 4.83 -13.15 34.74
N SER A 651 6.03 -12.72 35.17
CA SER A 651 6.23 -11.42 35.81
C SER A 651 5.85 -10.25 34.90
N ALA A 652 6.08 -10.39 33.59
CA ALA A 652 5.54 -9.54 32.55
C ALA A 652 5.16 -10.42 31.35
N VAL A 653 3.95 -10.24 30.84
CA VAL A 653 3.35 -11.05 29.79
C VAL A 653 3.59 -10.40 28.43
N TRP A 654 4.08 -11.18 27.46
CA TRP A 654 4.19 -10.75 26.07
C TRP A 654 2.83 -10.89 25.38
N LEU A 655 2.02 -9.82 25.39
CA LEU A 655 0.64 -9.88 24.86
C LEU A 655 0.60 -10.21 23.37
N ALA A 656 1.61 -9.77 22.61
CA ALA A 656 1.73 -10.11 21.20
C ALA A 656 1.89 -11.61 20.98
N GLY A 657 2.43 -12.35 21.95
CA GLY A 657 2.77 -13.76 21.83
C GLY A 657 1.56 -14.69 21.70
N PHE A 658 0.38 -14.25 22.11
CA PHE A 658 -0.86 -15.04 22.02
C PHE A 658 -1.48 -15.02 20.62
N PHE A 659 -2.12 -16.12 20.25
CA PHE A 659 -3.07 -16.19 19.15
C PHE A 659 -4.27 -15.29 19.41
N ASN A 660 -4.80 -15.31 20.65
CA ASN A 660 -5.94 -14.48 21.05
C ASN A 660 -5.63 -13.59 22.28
N PRO A 661 -4.98 -12.42 22.08
CA PRO A 661 -4.72 -11.46 23.15
C PRO A 661 -6.00 -10.95 23.84
N GLN A 662 -7.15 -10.91 23.16
CA GLN A 662 -8.42 -10.48 23.76
C GLN A 662 -8.89 -11.44 24.85
N SER A 663 -8.66 -12.75 24.68
CA SER A 663 -8.96 -13.75 25.71
C SER A 663 -8.18 -13.48 26.98
N PHE A 664 -6.89 -13.13 26.86
CA PHE A 664 -6.06 -12.77 28.01
C PHE A 664 -6.54 -11.49 28.71
N LEU A 665 -6.84 -10.45 27.94
CA LEU A 665 -7.39 -9.20 28.47
C LEU A 665 -8.74 -9.40 29.18
N THR A 666 -9.59 -10.27 28.63
CA THR A 666 -10.87 -10.67 29.26
C THR A 666 -10.63 -11.49 30.53
N ALA A 667 -9.62 -12.36 30.55
CA ALA A 667 -9.26 -13.13 31.75
C ALA A 667 -8.85 -12.21 32.91
N ILE A 668 -8.17 -11.09 32.65
CA ILE A 668 -7.88 -10.06 33.66
C ILE A 668 -9.18 -9.53 34.28
N MET A 669 -10.18 -9.21 33.45
CA MET A 669 -11.50 -8.74 33.91
C MET A 669 -12.22 -9.80 34.73
N GLN A 670 -12.25 -11.05 34.25
CA GLN A 670 -12.90 -12.16 34.94
C GLN A 670 -12.25 -12.47 36.29
N ALA A 671 -10.91 -12.48 36.36
CA ALA A 671 -10.19 -12.73 37.60
C ALA A 671 -10.46 -11.64 38.64
N MET A 672 -10.47 -10.37 38.22
CA MET A 672 -10.76 -9.24 39.10
C MET A 672 -12.23 -9.21 39.55
N ALA A 673 -13.16 -9.50 38.64
CA ALA A 673 -14.60 -9.56 38.92
C ALA A 673 -14.93 -10.67 39.94
N ARG A 674 -14.38 -11.89 39.75
CA ARG A 674 -14.56 -13.00 40.69
C ARG A 674 -14.00 -12.69 42.07
N ARG A 675 -12.82 -12.07 42.14
CA ARG A 675 -12.16 -11.76 43.41
C ARG A 675 -12.89 -10.69 44.24
N ASN A 676 -13.49 -9.70 43.58
CA ASN A 676 -14.18 -8.59 44.27
C ASN A 676 -15.71 -8.73 44.24
N GLU A 677 -16.24 -9.83 43.72
CA GLU A 677 -17.68 -10.08 43.54
C GLU A 677 -18.37 -8.95 42.73
N TRP A 678 -17.68 -8.45 41.70
CA TRP A 678 -18.21 -7.39 40.83
C TRP A 678 -18.88 -7.96 39.57
N PRO A 679 -19.93 -7.28 39.05
CA PRO A 679 -20.59 -7.68 37.82
C PRO A 679 -19.69 -7.43 36.59
N LEU A 680 -19.41 -8.48 35.81
CA LEU A 680 -18.45 -8.44 34.69
C LEU A 680 -18.84 -7.45 33.58
N ASP A 681 -20.14 -7.23 33.36
CA ASP A 681 -20.70 -6.31 32.35
C ASP A 681 -20.41 -4.83 32.66
N ARG A 682 -20.06 -4.51 33.90
CA ARG A 682 -19.71 -3.13 34.33
C ARG A 682 -18.22 -2.93 34.58
N MET A 683 -17.39 -3.81 34.05
CA MET A 683 -15.94 -3.73 34.17
C MET A 683 -15.31 -3.21 32.88
N CYS A 684 -14.23 -2.45 33.01
CA CYS A 684 -13.37 -2.04 31.91
C CYS A 684 -11.90 -2.18 32.30
N LEU A 685 -11.01 -2.10 31.32
CA LEU A 685 -9.56 -2.11 31.55
C LEU A 685 -9.05 -0.69 31.82
N GLN A 686 -8.27 -0.56 32.89
CA GLN A 686 -7.42 0.59 33.16
C GLN A 686 -5.98 0.22 32.77
N CYS A 687 -5.38 1.08 31.96
CA CYS A 687 -4.03 0.88 31.43
C CYS A 687 -3.12 1.97 31.98
N ASP A 688 -2.17 1.58 32.82
CA ASP A 688 -1.22 2.48 33.45
C ASP A 688 0.19 2.19 32.92
N VAL A 689 0.69 3.04 32.02
CA VAL A 689 2.05 2.88 31.45
C VAL A 689 3.09 3.15 32.53
N THR A 690 3.99 2.18 32.76
CA THR A 690 5.01 2.27 33.80
C THR A 690 6.28 2.99 33.31
N LYS A 691 7.25 3.17 34.21
CA LYS A 691 8.59 3.72 33.87
C LYS A 691 9.65 2.65 33.66
N LYS A 692 9.26 1.37 33.64
CA LYS A 692 10.14 0.22 33.74
C LYS A 692 10.07 -0.65 32.49
N ASN A 693 11.15 -1.35 32.20
CA ASN A 693 11.23 -2.35 31.14
C ASN A 693 10.97 -3.74 31.70
N ARG A 694 10.89 -4.75 30.82
CA ARG A 694 10.55 -6.14 31.19
C ARG A 694 11.47 -6.69 32.27
N GLU A 695 12.76 -6.40 32.17
CA GLU A 695 13.83 -6.94 33.02
C GLU A 695 13.73 -6.46 34.47
N ASP A 696 13.03 -5.35 34.71
CA ASP A 696 12.85 -4.76 36.05
C ASP A 696 11.76 -5.48 36.89
N PHE A 697 11.04 -6.44 36.30
CA PHE A 697 9.93 -7.16 36.94
C PHE A 697 10.30 -8.62 37.23
N SER A 698 10.43 -8.95 38.51
CA SER A 698 10.72 -10.31 38.99
C SER A 698 9.48 -11.11 39.38
N THR A 699 8.36 -10.45 39.68
CA THR A 699 7.12 -11.10 40.12
C THR A 699 5.89 -10.48 39.46
N PRO A 700 4.84 -11.26 39.19
CA PRO A 700 3.57 -10.73 38.68
C PRO A 700 2.91 -9.80 39.71
N PRO A 701 2.02 -8.89 39.28
CA PRO A 701 1.29 -8.03 40.21
C PRO A 701 0.25 -8.85 41.00
N ARG A 702 -0.14 -8.34 42.18
CA ARG A 702 -1.20 -8.96 42.99
C ARG A 702 -2.56 -8.97 42.31
N GLU A 703 -2.81 -7.98 41.46
CA GLU A 703 -4.06 -7.78 40.71
C GLU A 703 -3.70 -7.29 39.31
N GLY A 704 -4.39 -7.79 38.29
CA GLY A 704 -4.08 -7.45 36.90
C GLY A 704 -2.88 -8.22 36.34
N ALA A 705 -2.23 -7.63 35.34
CA ALA A 705 -1.04 -8.15 34.69
C ALA A 705 -0.13 -7.02 34.22
N TYR A 706 1.18 -7.24 34.25
CA TYR A 706 2.14 -6.40 33.52
C TYR A 706 2.27 -6.94 32.10
N VAL A 707 2.19 -6.06 31.11
CA VAL A 707 2.25 -6.42 29.69
C VAL A 707 3.37 -5.66 28.99
N HIS A 708 4.11 -6.34 28.12
CA HIS A 708 5.19 -5.75 27.34
C HIS A 708 5.11 -6.10 25.85
N GLY A 709 5.98 -5.48 25.06
CA GLY A 709 6.11 -5.74 23.62
C GLY A 709 5.04 -5.05 22.78
N LEU A 710 4.59 -3.86 23.20
CA LEU A 710 3.76 -2.97 22.38
C LEU A 710 4.63 -1.90 21.74
N TYR A 711 4.23 -1.46 20.56
CA TYR A 711 4.85 -0.38 19.81
C TYR A 711 3.80 0.70 19.56
N MET A 712 4.21 1.96 19.50
CA MET A 712 3.33 3.08 19.16
C MET A 712 3.62 3.55 17.75
N GLU A 713 2.60 3.64 16.90
CA GLU A 713 2.72 4.19 15.54
C GLU A 713 2.09 5.59 15.50
N GLY A 714 2.74 6.54 14.82
CA GLY A 714 2.26 7.93 14.66
C GLY A 714 2.55 8.87 15.82
N ALA A 715 2.98 8.35 16.98
CA ALA A 715 3.39 9.13 18.16
C ALA A 715 4.47 8.35 18.94
N ARG A 716 4.91 8.90 20.07
CA ARG A 716 5.75 8.18 21.04
C ARG A 716 5.28 8.43 22.47
N TRP A 717 5.66 7.53 23.36
CA TRP A 717 5.47 7.73 24.80
C TRP A 717 6.69 8.39 25.42
N ASP A 718 6.48 9.45 26.19
CA ASP A 718 7.54 10.03 27.02
C ASP A 718 7.49 9.41 28.42
N THR A 719 8.47 8.57 28.74
CA THR A 719 8.57 7.88 30.04
C THR A 719 8.80 8.82 31.22
N GLN A 720 9.45 9.97 31.00
CA GLN A 720 9.69 10.95 32.08
C GLN A 720 8.41 11.71 32.40
N ALA A 721 7.74 12.20 31.35
CA ALA A 721 6.50 12.97 31.46
C ALA A 721 5.27 12.08 31.77
N GLY A 722 5.29 10.80 31.38
CA GLY A 722 4.19 9.86 31.55
C GLY A 722 2.98 10.16 30.65
N MET A 723 3.24 10.58 29.41
CA MET A 723 2.21 10.97 28.43
C MET A 723 2.69 10.82 26.98
N MET A 724 1.73 10.85 26.05
CA MET A 724 1.99 10.88 24.62
C MET A 724 2.61 12.20 24.17
N VAL A 725 3.55 12.11 23.24
CA VAL A 725 4.21 13.25 22.57
C VAL A 725 4.48 12.89 21.11
N ASP A 726 4.84 13.89 20.30
CA ASP A 726 5.11 13.69 18.87
C ASP A 726 6.26 12.69 18.64
N ALA A 727 6.09 11.86 17.61
CA ALA A 727 7.11 10.92 17.17
C ALA A 727 8.39 11.65 16.76
N ARG A 728 9.52 10.95 16.80
CA ARG A 728 10.77 11.46 16.24
C ARG A 728 10.87 11.01 14.79
N LEU A 729 11.44 11.86 13.93
CA LEU A 729 11.69 11.51 12.54
C LEU A 729 12.54 10.23 12.48
N LYS A 730 12.20 9.30 11.58
CA LYS A 730 12.84 7.98 11.37
C LYS A 730 12.65 6.96 12.49
N GLU A 731 11.96 7.32 13.58
CA GLU A 731 11.50 6.38 14.61
C GLU A 731 10.02 6.03 14.35
N LEU A 732 9.77 5.09 13.43
CA LEU A 732 8.41 4.82 12.94
C LEU A 732 7.49 4.21 14.02
N THR A 733 8.03 3.27 14.79
CA THR A 733 7.29 2.44 15.75
C THR A 733 8.07 2.30 17.07
N PRO A 734 8.24 3.39 17.84
CA PRO A 734 8.88 3.35 19.16
C PRO A 734 8.25 2.30 20.09
N THR A 735 9.09 1.65 20.89
CA THR A 735 8.65 0.67 21.89
C THR A 735 7.96 1.36 23.06
N MET A 736 6.89 0.75 23.56
CA MET A 736 6.23 1.17 24.79
C MET A 736 6.93 0.54 26.01
N PRO A 737 7.05 1.28 27.12
CA PRO A 737 7.38 0.68 28.41
C PRO A 737 6.34 -0.38 28.81
N VAL A 738 6.65 -1.16 29.84
CA VAL A 738 5.70 -2.13 30.39
C VAL A 738 4.43 -1.41 30.82
N ILE A 739 3.28 -1.91 30.39
CA ILE A 739 1.95 -1.37 30.72
C ILE A 739 1.34 -2.25 31.81
N PHE A 740 0.93 -1.63 32.91
CA PHE A 740 0.16 -2.30 33.94
C PHE A 740 -1.32 -2.27 33.56
N ILE A 741 -1.91 -3.44 33.36
CA ILE A 741 -3.32 -3.59 33.00
C ILE A 741 -4.06 -4.19 34.17
N ARG A 742 -5.12 -3.51 34.62
CA ARG A 742 -6.03 -4.01 35.65
C ARG A 742 -7.47 -3.70 35.26
N ALA A 743 -8.42 -4.44 35.80
CA ALA A 743 -9.82 -4.18 35.56
C ALA A 743 -10.41 -3.31 36.69
N ILE A 744 -11.22 -2.31 36.32
CA ILE A 744 -11.94 -1.43 37.24
C ILE A 744 -13.41 -1.30 36.80
N PRO A 745 -14.32 -0.93 37.72
CA PRO A 745 -15.67 -0.50 37.35
C PRO A 745 -15.66 0.69 36.38
N VAL A 746 -16.53 0.68 35.37
CA VAL A 746 -16.60 1.69 34.29
C VAL A 746 -16.77 3.11 34.83
N ASP A 747 -17.54 3.29 35.91
CA ASP A 747 -17.78 4.57 36.58
C ASP A 747 -16.53 5.19 37.21
N LYS A 748 -15.47 4.39 37.41
CA LYS A 748 -14.18 4.86 37.96
C LYS A 748 -13.15 5.20 36.88
N GLN A 749 -13.48 5.03 35.60
CA GLN A 749 -12.53 5.25 34.52
C GLN A 749 -12.32 6.75 34.25
N GLU A 750 -11.06 7.18 34.22
CA GLU A 750 -10.71 8.56 33.85
C GLU A 750 -10.84 8.77 32.35
N VAL A 751 -11.67 9.75 31.95
CA VAL A 751 -11.92 10.11 30.54
C VAL A 751 -11.37 11.48 30.15
N ARG A 752 -10.80 12.23 31.10
CA ARG A 752 -10.21 13.56 30.85
C ARG A 752 -8.73 13.43 30.50
N ASN A 753 -8.26 14.22 29.54
CA ASN A 753 -6.84 14.24 29.11
C ASN A 753 -6.31 12.85 28.71
N VAL A 754 -7.18 12.04 28.11
CA VAL A 754 -6.84 10.71 27.59
C VAL A 754 -7.20 10.62 26.11
N TYR A 755 -6.35 9.93 25.37
CA TYR A 755 -6.61 9.49 24.01
C TYR A 755 -7.01 8.01 24.06
N GLN A 756 -8.20 7.72 23.54
CA GLN A 756 -8.64 6.35 23.27
C GLN A 756 -7.84 5.79 22.10
N CYS A 757 -6.75 5.09 22.43
CA CYS A 757 -5.79 4.55 21.47
C CYS A 757 -6.18 3.12 21.08
N PRO A 758 -6.47 2.85 19.80
CA PRO A 758 -6.75 1.49 19.35
C PRO A 758 -5.48 0.64 19.36
N VAL A 759 -5.62 -0.61 19.77
CA VAL A 759 -4.56 -1.63 19.81
C VAL A 759 -4.83 -2.65 18.71
N TYR A 760 -3.86 -2.87 17.84
CA TYR A 760 -3.94 -3.85 16.74
C TYR A 760 -2.85 -4.90 16.86
N LYS A 761 -3.09 -6.11 16.32
CA LYS A 761 -2.04 -7.13 16.26
C LYS A 761 -0.90 -6.72 15.34
N THR A 762 -1.22 -6.14 14.18
CA THR A 762 -0.23 -5.76 13.15
C THR A 762 -0.57 -4.40 12.54
N ARG A 763 0.33 -3.90 11.70
CA ARG A 763 0.15 -2.66 10.92
C ARG A 763 -0.96 -2.73 9.87
N GLN A 764 -1.54 -3.90 9.61
CA GLN A 764 -2.74 -4.02 8.76
C GLN A 764 -3.96 -3.35 9.38
N ARG A 765 -3.97 -3.17 10.71
CA ARG A 765 -5.07 -2.59 11.49
C ARG A 765 -6.41 -3.25 11.14
N GLY A 766 -7.51 -2.51 11.12
CA GLY A 766 -8.86 -2.98 10.76
C GLY A 766 -9.21 -4.36 11.35
N PRO A 767 -9.14 -5.45 10.55
CA PRO A 767 -9.44 -6.82 11.01
C PRO A 767 -8.58 -7.32 12.18
N THR A 768 -7.44 -6.68 12.45
CA THR A 768 -6.51 -7.07 13.53
C THR A 768 -6.74 -6.31 14.84
N TYR A 769 -7.86 -5.59 14.98
CA TYR A 769 -8.19 -4.86 16.20
C TYR A 769 -8.28 -5.80 17.42
N VAL A 770 -7.69 -5.36 18.53
CA VAL A 770 -7.61 -6.11 19.79
C VAL A 770 -8.43 -5.41 20.87
N TRP A 771 -8.08 -4.18 21.23
CA TRP A 771 -8.72 -3.45 22.33
C TRP A 771 -8.48 -1.94 22.20
N THR A 772 -9.07 -1.14 23.09
CA THR A 772 -8.79 0.31 23.20
C THR A 772 -8.13 0.63 24.54
N PHE A 773 -6.94 1.22 24.51
CA PHE A 773 -6.22 1.65 25.71
C PHE A 773 -6.31 3.18 25.85
N ASN A 774 -6.75 3.65 27.03
CA ASN A 774 -6.82 5.07 27.34
C ASN A 774 -5.43 5.57 27.76
N LEU A 775 -4.77 6.33 26.88
CA LEU A 775 -3.41 6.83 27.08
C LEU A 775 -3.44 8.31 27.45
N LYS A 776 -2.61 8.72 28.41
CA LYS A 776 -2.56 10.13 28.86
C LYS A 776 -1.95 11.04 27.79
N THR A 777 -2.59 12.20 27.59
CA THR A 777 -2.14 13.23 26.65
C THR A 777 -2.41 14.63 27.22
N LYS A 778 -1.55 15.59 26.88
CA LYS A 778 -1.82 17.03 27.09
C LYS A 778 -2.46 17.70 25.87
N GLU A 779 -2.17 17.16 24.69
CA GLU A 779 -2.71 17.64 23.41
C GLU A 779 -4.17 17.20 23.26
N ASN A 780 -4.93 17.95 22.45
CA ASN A 780 -6.29 17.60 22.07
C ASN A 780 -6.29 16.20 21.39
N PRO A 781 -7.15 15.24 21.83
CA PRO A 781 -7.29 13.94 21.21
C PRO A 781 -7.46 13.95 19.68
N SER A 782 -8.05 15.00 19.09
CA SER A 782 -8.18 15.17 17.64
C SER A 782 -6.85 15.07 16.91
N LYS A 783 -5.77 15.65 17.47
CA LYS A 783 -4.41 15.59 16.90
C LYS A 783 -3.97 14.15 16.67
N TRP A 784 -4.19 13.29 17.64
CA TRP A 784 -3.76 11.89 17.60
C TRP A 784 -4.65 11.04 16.69
N THR A 785 -5.94 11.35 16.61
CA THR A 785 -6.83 10.73 15.62
C THR A 785 -6.40 11.07 14.20
N LEU A 786 -6.14 12.35 13.88
CA LEU A 786 -5.65 12.76 12.56
C LEU A 786 -4.27 12.18 12.23
N ALA A 787 -3.37 12.10 13.22
CA ALA A 787 -2.05 11.46 13.06
C ALA A 787 -2.13 9.93 12.88
N GLY A 788 -3.33 9.34 13.04
CA GLY A 788 -3.56 7.91 12.90
C GLY A 788 -2.85 7.11 13.99
N VAL A 789 -2.80 7.63 15.22
CA VAL A 789 -2.04 6.99 16.31
C VAL A 789 -2.71 5.69 16.76
N ALA A 790 -1.91 4.63 16.85
CA ALA A 790 -2.32 3.33 17.33
C ALA A 790 -1.20 2.62 18.11
N LEU A 791 -1.58 1.65 18.93
CA LEU A 791 -0.66 0.66 19.48
C LEU A 791 -0.65 -0.59 18.61
N LEU A 792 0.53 -1.17 18.43
CA LEU A 792 0.76 -2.37 17.65
C LEU A 792 1.39 -3.44 18.55
N LEU A 793 0.92 -4.67 18.45
CA LEU A 793 1.56 -5.81 19.12
C LEU A 793 2.77 -6.33 18.33
N GLN A 794 2.74 -6.20 17.01
CA GLN A 794 3.79 -6.60 16.08
C GLN A 794 3.94 -5.57 14.95
N ILE A 795 5.17 -5.35 14.49
CA ILE A 795 5.52 -4.40 13.42
C ILE A 795 5.57 -5.10 12.07
#